data_AF-A0A4D8R8D5-F1
#
_entry.id   AF-A0A4D8R8D5-F1
#
_cell.length_a   1.000
_cell.length_b   1.000
_cell.length_c   1.000
_cell.angle_alpha   90.00
_cell.angle_beta   90.00
_cell.angle_gamma   90.00
#
_symmetry.space_group_name_H-M   'P 1'
#
loop_
_entity.id
_entity.type
_entity.pdbx_description
1 polymer ?
#
loop_
_entity_poly.entity_id
_entity_poly.type
_entity_poly.pdbx_seq_one_letter_code
_entity_poly.pdbx_strand_id
1 'polypeptide(L)'
;MSLTKIAVFTATMQNTGAEPWVTDGTPLGTRLVADIRPGEEGSAPQDAIVAGGKVFFTADDGLHGRELWVTDGTSSGTRMFDAAAGAASGAPDDLTVVGDRLFFTADDGIHGRELWVSDGTAAGTRMVTDLMPGTQGSSPSALTAAHGRIYLHADGDTQDGIWSSDGTAAGTVLFHEMAPLPSWSYGITLVSMNDGGLAFHEGAASWPSKLTFVNANGAATAFANLIPDSGAVRYLPSPEGIVVSVTNVIDWTGSMEWPTAVRHSTFWVTDGTSEGTRYLGDLTMQGWDLERIAGVRNGHVVFTTDMDTYRVEQGSASLIGVLEEATGKVSFLPSQELASPIAWLDKGPPGDEGDRLLFLDESYWSGSQRLLASDGTPGGTAELHQNDWMYQDIEIAGGRAFFLTDQSGANPAALWVTDGTPEGTHKVQDTSGGAFGDKLLGDLDGHMLGFDRDYIAKTDRFFLSDGTTDGTIVLAELPPGIGNDYWDHTAKLLGVIAAPDGIHRGSEGNDTLLGGDGADRIHGLGGDDRILAGAADDRLNGGAGADFIDGAEGADRLYGMSGRDVLVPGAGRDIVDGGVGDDVLLAERDGESDQFFFAPGSGADVLTALDPLLDVIILKGFERDIGAAAWRAEHVIELGGSVHVDLGDGDSILVLDAMAQDLRFAVTDPSL
;
A
#
# COMPACT_ATOMS: atom_id res chain seq x y z
N MET A 1 3.20 -11.75 18.71
CA MET A 1 3.49 -12.34 17.38
C MET A 1 3.06 -11.31 16.36
N SER A 2 4.01 -10.50 15.91
CA SER A 2 3.79 -9.58 14.79
C SER A 2 3.61 -10.46 13.55
N LEU A 3 2.45 -10.40 12.92
CA LEU A 3 2.28 -10.95 11.58
C LEU A 3 3.05 -10.00 10.65
N THR A 4 4.16 -10.46 10.08
CA THR A 4 4.84 -9.75 9.00
C THR A 4 3.80 -9.50 7.92
N LYS A 5 3.41 -8.24 7.72
CA LYS A 5 2.47 -7.88 6.65
C LYS A 5 3.23 -7.99 5.34
N ILE A 6 2.78 -8.91 4.49
CA ILE A 6 3.36 -9.13 3.17
C ILE A 6 2.40 -8.51 2.15
N ALA A 7 2.93 -7.70 1.24
CA ALA A 7 2.22 -7.20 0.07
C ALA A 7 2.61 -8.01 -1.17
N VAL A 8 1.65 -8.20 -2.07
CA VAL A 8 1.85 -8.81 -3.38
C VAL A 8 1.48 -7.78 -4.44
N PHE A 9 2.34 -7.62 -5.45
CA PHE A 9 2.19 -6.62 -6.48
C PHE A 9 2.72 -7.14 -7.82
N THR A 10 2.40 -6.45 -8.91
CA THR A 10 2.90 -6.78 -10.25
C THR A 10 4.12 -5.94 -10.56
N ALA A 11 5.20 -6.56 -11.03
CA ALA A 11 6.35 -5.84 -11.57
C ALA A 11 6.88 -6.49 -12.84
N THR A 12 7.40 -5.65 -13.74
CA THR A 12 7.88 -6.04 -15.06
C THR A 12 9.41 -6.05 -15.10
N MET A 13 10.02 -7.14 -15.55
CA MET A 13 11.46 -7.19 -15.86
C MET A 13 11.71 -7.56 -17.32
N GLN A 14 12.84 -7.13 -17.89
CA GLN A 14 13.15 -7.38 -19.31
C GLN A 14 13.17 -8.87 -19.65
N ASN A 15 13.61 -9.74 -18.74
CA ASN A 15 13.78 -11.18 -18.98
C ASN A 15 12.59 -12.05 -18.53
N THR A 16 11.65 -11.52 -17.75
CA THR A 16 10.49 -12.27 -17.24
C THR A 16 9.14 -11.60 -17.56
N GLY A 17 9.14 -10.40 -18.15
CA GLY A 17 7.91 -9.64 -18.37
C GLY A 17 7.21 -9.26 -17.06
N ALA A 18 5.92 -8.91 -17.14
CA ALA A 18 5.07 -8.54 -15.99
C ALA A 18 4.67 -9.77 -15.17
N GLU A 19 5.19 -9.90 -13.96
CA GLU A 19 5.04 -11.10 -13.10
C GLU A 19 4.62 -10.73 -11.67
N PRO A 20 4.19 -11.70 -10.83
CA PRO A 20 3.83 -11.43 -9.44
C PRO A 20 5.05 -11.40 -8.51
N TRP A 21 5.14 -10.33 -7.72
CA TRP A 21 6.17 -10.06 -6.74
C TRP A 21 5.59 -9.98 -5.34
N VAL A 22 6.44 -10.25 -4.37
CA VAL A 22 6.12 -10.17 -2.95
C VAL A 22 7.07 -9.20 -2.26
N THR A 23 6.61 -8.47 -1.25
CA THR A 23 7.43 -7.61 -0.37
C THR A 23 6.91 -7.62 1.06
N ASP A 24 7.79 -7.57 2.05
CA ASP A 24 7.47 -7.31 3.45
C ASP A 24 7.82 -5.86 3.87
N GLY A 25 8.07 -4.99 2.89
CA GLY A 25 8.57 -3.62 3.10
C GLY A 25 10.10 -3.53 3.10
N THR A 26 10.83 -4.64 3.05
CA THR A 26 12.29 -4.66 2.97
C THR A 26 12.80 -5.03 1.57
N PRO A 27 14.01 -4.60 1.17
CA PRO A 27 14.62 -5.05 -0.08
C PRO A 27 14.81 -6.58 -0.16
N LEU A 28 15.19 -7.25 0.94
CA LEU A 28 15.38 -8.71 0.98
C LEU A 28 14.06 -9.49 0.90
N GLY A 29 12.99 -8.94 1.47
CA GLY A 29 11.65 -9.49 1.33
C GLY A 29 11.00 -9.16 -0.02
N THR A 30 11.55 -8.21 -0.79
CA THR A 30 11.06 -7.82 -2.11
C THR A 30 11.65 -8.71 -3.21
N ARG A 31 10.86 -9.66 -3.70
CA ARG A 31 11.34 -10.64 -4.69
C ARG A 31 10.22 -11.17 -5.58
N LEU A 32 10.63 -11.72 -6.72
CA LEU A 32 9.74 -12.47 -7.59
C LEU A 32 9.12 -13.61 -6.79
N VAL A 33 7.78 -13.69 -6.77
CA VAL A 33 7.10 -14.79 -6.10
C VAL A 33 7.07 -16.01 -7.02
N ALA A 34 6.80 -15.81 -8.30
CA ALA A 34 6.87 -16.82 -9.35
C ALA A 34 7.04 -16.17 -10.72
N ASP A 35 7.84 -16.79 -11.60
CA ASP A 35 7.89 -16.49 -13.04
C ASP A 35 6.79 -17.32 -13.73
N ILE A 36 5.57 -16.81 -13.79
CA ILE A 36 4.40 -17.57 -14.26
C ILE A 36 4.46 -17.80 -15.77
N ARG A 37 4.85 -16.78 -16.55
CA ARG A 37 5.05 -16.91 -18.00
C ARG A 37 6.49 -16.54 -18.35
N PRO A 38 7.40 -17.54 -18.41
CA PRO A 38 8.80 -17.28 -18.67
C PRO A 38 9.04 -16.52 -19.99
N GLY A 39 9.87 -15.47 -19.91
CA GLY A 39 10.26 -14.63 -21.04
C GLY A 39 9.63 -13.24 -21.03
N GLU A 40 9.96 -12.41 -22.02
CA GLU A 40 9.67 -10.97 -21.98
C GLU A 40 8.17 -10.61 -22.03
N GLU A 41 7.30 -11.55 -22.38
CA GLU A 41 5.85 -11.33 -22.47
C GLU A 41 5.20 -11.21 -21.07
N GLY A 42 5.66 -12.02 -20.10
CA GLY A 42 5.15 -12.07 -18.73
C GLY A 42 3.67 -12.45 -18.58
N SER A 43 3.24 -12.72 -17.35
CA SER A 43 1.92 -13.24 -17.02
C SER A 43 0.82 -12.18 -16.82
N ALA A 44 1.19 -10.91 -16.77
CA ALA A 44 0.31 -9.77 -16.53
C ALA A 44 -0.71 -9.96 -15.36
N PRO A 45 -0.24 -10.17 -14.11
CA PRO A 45 -1.12 -10.33 -12.96
C PRO A 45 -2.04 -9.12 -12.72
N GLN A 46 -3.33 -9.39 -12.45
CA GLN A 46 -4.38 -8.39 -12.18
C GLN A 46 -5.30 -8.84 -11.03
N ASP A 47 -6.17 -7.95 -10.58
CA ASP A 47 -7.29 -8.25 -9.63
C ASP A 47 -6.83 -8.89 -8.32
N ALA A 48 -5.71 -8.43 -7.78
CA ALA A 48 -5.15 -8.98 -6.55
C ALA A 48 -6.07 -8.72 -5.34
N ILE A 49 -6.44 -9.78 -4.62
CA ILE A 49 -7.33 -9.71 -3.45
C ILE A 49 -6.90 -10.68 -2.35
N VAL A 50 -7.07 -10.30 -1.09
CA VAL A 50 -6.66 -11.11 0.08
C VAL A 50 -7.86 -11.88 0.64
N ALA A 51 -7.74 -13.20 0.78
CA ALA A 51 -8.71 -14.06 1.47
C ALA A 51 -8.02 -15.19 2.23
N GLY A 52 -8.47 -15.48 3.46
CA GLY A 52 -7.96 -16.61 4.25
C GLY A 52 -6.44 -16.59 4.48
N GLY A 53 -5.83 -15.40 4.54
CA GLY A 53 -4.37 -15.23 4.68
C GLY A 53 -3.56 -15.54 3.42
N LYS A 54 -4.19 -15.53 2.23
CA LYS A 54 -3.56 -15.72 0.92
C LYS A 54 -3.93 -14.58 -0.01
N VAL A 55 -3.12 -14.37 -1.04
CA VAL A 55 -3.42 -13.44 -2.14
C VAL A 55 -3.88 -14.24 -3.35
N PHE A 56 -5.04 -13.88 -3.88
CA PHE A 56 -5.57 -14.38 -5.14
C PHE A 56 -5.42 -13.30 -6.21
N PHE A 57 -5.18 -13.69 -7.46
CA PHE A 57 -5.03 -12.77 -8.58
C PHE A 57 -5.28 -13.51 -9.91
N THR A 58 -5.47 -12.80 -11.01
CA THR A 58 -5.61 -13.40 -12.35
C THR A 58 -4.32 -13.22 -13.15
N ALA A 59 -3.84 -14.26 -13.85
CA ALA A 59 -2.62 -14.19 -14.67
C ALA A 59 -2.65 -15.22 -15.80
N ASP A 60 -1.86 -14.99 -16.86
CA ASP A 60 -1.75 -15.84 -18.06
C ASP A 60 -0.36 -16.47 -18.18
N ASP A 61 -0.25 -17.79 -18.00
CA ASP A 61 1.03 -18.52 -18.12
C ASP A 61 1.47 -18.79 -19.58
N GLY A 62 0.71 -18.30 -20.56
CA GLY A 62 0.94 -18.49 -21.98
C GLY A 62 0.54 -19.89 -22.49
N LEU A 63 0.03 -20.76 -21.63
CA LEU A 63 -0.42 -22.12 -21.98
C LEU A 63 -1.92 -22.30 -21.78
N HIS A 64 -2.47 -21.80 -20.67
CA HIS A 64 -3.87 -21.98 -20.26
C HIS A 64 -4.69 -20.68 -20.46
N GLY A 65 -4.07 -19.58 -20.88
CA GLY A 65 -4.73 -18.28 -20.92
C GLY A 65 -4.89 -17.69 -19.51
N ARG A 66 -5.73 -16.66 -19.36
CA ARG A 66 -5.92 -15.99 -18.06
C ARG A 66 -6.73 -16.87 -17.10
N GLU A 67 -6.09 -17.26 -16.00
CA GLU A 67 -6.61 -18.15 -14.97
C GLU A 67 -6.51 -17.52 -13.58
N LEU A 68 -7.11 -18.18 -12.58
CA LEU A 68 -7.03 -17.76 -11.18
C LEU A 68 -5.76 -18.34 -10.56
N TRP A 69 -4.99 -17.50 -9.88
CA TRP A 69 -3.78 -17.88 -9.16
C TRP A 69 -3.93 -17.55 -7.68
N VAL A 70 -3.24 -18.32 -6.84
CA VAL A 70 -3.12 -18.07 -5.40
C VAL A 70 -1.66 -18.10 -4.99
N THR A 71 -1.27 -17.23 -4.05
CA THR A 71 0.05 -17.24 -3.41
C THR A 71 -0.08 -16.99 -1.91
N ASP A 72 0.84 -17.57 -1.13
CA ASP A 72 1.09 -17.24 0.28
C ASP A 72 2.34 -16.37 0.47
N GLY A 73 2.86 -15.79 -0.62
CA GLY A 73 4.11 -15.04 -0.63
C GLY A 73 5.35 -15.91 -0.88
N THR A 74 5.19 -17.23 -1.06
CA THR A 74 6.29 -18.14 -1.43
C THR A 74 6.11 -18.67 -2.84
N SER A 75 7.22 -19.00 -3.52
CA SER A 75 7.17 -19.64 -4.83
C SER A 75 6.49 -21.01 -4.78
N SER A 76 6.72 -21.79 -3.73
CA SER A 76 6.07 -23.09 -3.51
C SER A 76 4.56 -22.98 -3.25
N GLY A 77 4.11 -21.89 -2.65
CA GLY A 77 2.71 -21.63 -2.39
C GLY A 77 1.99 -20.94 -3.54
N THR A 78 2.71 -20.57 -4.62
CA THR A 78 2.16 -19.91 -5.80
C THR A 78 1.70 -20.94 -6.82
N ARG A 79 0.41 -20.96 -7.14
CA ARG A 79 -0.16 -21.95 -8.09
C ARG A 79 -1.45 -21.50 -8.74
N MET A 80 -1.66 -22.03 -9.94
CA MET A 80 -2.86 -21.84 -10.76
C MET A 80 -4.01 -22.75 -10.32
N PHE A 81 -5.23 -22.25 -10.54
CA PHE A 81 -6.45 -23.02 -10.67
C PHE A 81 -6.97 -22.87 -12.09
N ASP A 82 -6.82 -23.93 -12.87
CA ASP A 82 -7.36 -24.03 -14.23
C ASP A 82 -8.87 -24.28 -14.14
N ALA A 83 -9.67 -23.23 -14.37
CA ALA A 83 -11.12 -23.34 -14.41
C ALA A 83 -11.60 -23.98 -15.73
N ALA A 84 -10.94 -23.67 -16.85
CA ALA A 84 -11.26 -24.20 -18.18
C ALA A 84 -10.18 -25.19 -18.66
N ALA A 85 -10.33 -26.45 -18.27
CA ALA A 85 -9.31 -27.49 -18.48
C ALA A 85 -8.59 -27.44 -19.85
N GLY A 86 -7.29 -27.19 -19.82
CA GLY A 86 -6.42 -27.18 -21.00
C GLY A 86 -6.06 -25.77 -21.46
N ALA A 87 -5.95 -25.55 -22.77
CA ALA A 87 -5.44 -24.28 -23.31
C ALA A 87 -6.49 -23.16 -23.43
N ALA A 88 -7.69 -23.38 -22.88
CA ALA A 88 -8.77 -22.42 -22.92
C ALA A 88 -8.71 -21.55 -21.67
N SER A 89 -8.88 -20.25 -21.81
CA SER A 89 -8.97 -19.35 -20.65
C SER A 89 -10.35 -19.46 -20.03
N GLY A 90 -10.40 -19.71 -18.72
CA GLY A 90 -11.61 -19.60 -17.92
C GLY A 90 -11.99 -18.16 -17.57
N ALA A 91 -11.08 -17.23 -17.84
CA ALA A 91 -11.23 -15.78 -17.70
C ALA A 91 -11.92 -15.37 -16.38
N PRO A 92 -11.33 -15.69 -15.21
CA PRO A 92 -11.91 -15.30 -13.93
C PRO A 92 -12.14 -13.78 -13.84
N ASP A 93 -13.28 -13.38 -13.29
CA ASP A 93 -13.67 -11.97 -13.14
C ASP A 93 -14.50 -11.77 -11.86
N ASP A 94 -14.67 -10.52 -11.43
CA ASP A 94 -15.49 -10.09 -10.29
C ASP A 94 -15.09 -10.78 -8.95
N LEU A 95 -13.79 -10.79 -8.65
CA LEU A 95 -13.22 -11.42 -7.46
C LEU A 95 -13.73 -10.74 -6.18
N THR A 96 -14.52 -11.46 -5.39
CA THR A 96 -15.18 -10.96 -4.19
C THR A 96 -14.98 -11.88 -3.00
N VAL A 97 -14.58 -11.33 -1.85
CA VAL A 97 -14.27 -12.11 -0.64
C VAL A 97 -15.47 -12.16 0.30
N VAL A 98 -15.78 -13.35 0.81
CA VAL A 98 -16.79 -13.58 1.85
C VAL A 98 -16.18 -14.46 2.95
N GLY A 99 -15.83 -13.83 4.07
CA GLY A 99 -15.07 -14.49 5.13
C GLY A 99 -13.68 -14.89 4.63
N ASP A 100 -13.31 -16.17 4.79
CA ASP A 100 -12.01 -16.71 4.36
C ASP A 100 -12.02 -17.27 2.93
N ARG A 101 -13.10 -17.07 2.16
CA ARG A 101 -13.27 -17.65 0.83
C ARG A 101 -13.37 -16.58 -0.25
N LEU A 102 -12.83 -16.90 -1.41
CA LEU A 102 -12.99 -16.14 -2.64
C LEU A 102 -14.19 -16.66 -3.43
N PHE A 103 -15.03 -15.74 -3.91
CA PHE A 103 -16.03 -15.97 -4.94
C PHE A 103 -15.62 -15.21 -6.20
N PHE A 104 -15.91 -15.78 -7.36
CA PHE A 104 -15.55 -15.19 -8.65
C PHE A 104 -16.44 -15.80 -9.74
N THR A 105 -16.43 -15.19 -10.92
CA THR A 105 -17.10 -15.72 -12.11
C THR A 105 -16.07 -16.32 -13.06
N ALA A 106 -16.36 -17.48 -13.65
CA ALA A 106 -15.48 -18.12 -14.62
C ALA A 106 -16.27 -19.05 -15.54
N ASP A 107 -15.72 -19.33 -16.72
CA ASP A 107 -16.27 -20.26 -17.70
C ASP A 107 -15.37 -21.50 -17.77
N ASP A 108 -15.90 -22.71 -17.63
CA ASP A 108 -15.10 -23.95 -17.78
C ASP A 108 -15.09 -24.51 -19.21
N GLY A 109 -15.67 -23.78 -20.16
CA GLY A 109 -15.87 -24.18 -21.54
C GLY A 109 -16.98 -25.21 -21.75
N ILE A 110 -17.68 -25.62 -20.69
CA ILE A 110 -18.75 -26.63 -20.72
C ILE A 110 -20.10 -26.02 -20.30
N HIS A 111 -20.11 -25.28 -19.19
CA HIS A 111 -21.31 -24.72 -18.55
C HIS A 111 -21.48 -23.21 -18.80
N GLY A 112 -20.58 -22.59 -19.58
CA GLY A 112 -20.55 -21.14 -19.75
C GLY A 112 -20.10 -20.43 -18.47
N ARG A 113 -20.24 -19.11 -18.41
CA ARG A 113 -19.82 -18.30 -17.26
C ARG A 113 -20.77 -18.49 -16.08
N GLU A 114 -20.23 -18.99 -14.98
CA GLU A 114 -20.97 -19.36 -13.76
C GLU A 114 -20.28 -18.82 -12.49
N LEU A 115 -20.93 -19.00 -11.33
CA LEU A 115 -20.38 -18.64 -10.03
C LEU A 115 -19.44 -19.74 -9.50
N TRP A 116 -18.24 -19.35 -9.10
CA TRP A 116 -17.21 -20.20 -8.52
C TRP A 116 -16.85 -19.77 -7.11
N VAL A 117 -16.30 -20.72 -6.34
CA VAL A 117 -15.77 -20.49 -5.00
C VAL A 117 -14.38 -21.12 -4.88
N SER A 118 -13.49 -20.51 -4.11
CA SER A 118 -12.18 -21.05 -3.74
C SER A 118 -11.85 -20.77 -2.28
N ASP A 119 -11.24 -21.76 -1.62
CA ASP A 119 -10.55 -21.61 -0.33
C ASP A 119 -9.01 -21.55 -0.50
N GLY A 120 -8.55 -21.40 -1.75
CA GLY A 120 -7.14 -21.45 -2.09
C GLY A 120 -6.59 -22.86 -2.18
N THR A 121 -7.39 -23.93 -2.20
CA THR A 121 -6.97 -25.31 -2.47
C THR A 121 -7.59 -25.86 -3.75
N ALA A 122 -6.94 -26.84 -4.40
CA ALA A 122 -7.49 -27.42 -5.64
C ALA A 122 -8.82 -28.14 -5.42
N ALA A 123 -9.05 -28.69 -4.22
CA ALA A 123 -10.31 -29.33 -3.87
C ALA A 123 -11.41 -28.33 -3.52
N GLY A 124 -11.04 -27.16 -2.99
CA GLY A 124 -11.99 -26.10 -2.63
C GLY A 124 -12.29 -25.12 -3.76
N THR A 125 -11.48 -25.09 -4.82
CA THR A 125 -11.78 -24.33 -6.05
C THR A 125 -12.74 -25.12 -6.95
N ARG A 126 -13.98 -24.65 -7.08
CA ARG A 126 -15.01 -25.32 -7.89
C ARG A 126 -16.16 -24.40 -8.25
N MET A 127 -16.88 -24.74 -9.31
CA MET A 127 -18.19 -24.17 -9.61
C MET A 127 -19.14 -24.43 -8.42
N VAL A 128 -19.89 -23.41 -8.03
CA VAL A 128 -20.83 -23.50 -6.91
C VAL A 128 -22.05 -24.31 -7.33
N THR A 129 -22.69 -23.91 -8.41
CA THR A 129 -23.78 -24.60 -9.10
C THR A 129 -23.88 -24.05 -10.51
N ASP A 130 -24.31 -24.90 -11.44
CA ASP A 130 -24.71 -24.51 -12.79
C ASP A 130 -26.13 -23.93 -12.71
N LEU A 131 -26.25 -22.60 -12.73
CA LEU A 131 -27.53 -21.90 -12.56
C LEU A 131 -28.38 -21.91 -13.83
N MET A 132 -27.74 -21.98 -15.00
CA MET A 132 -28.37 -22.14 -16.31
C MET A 132 -27.70 -23.27 -17.11
N PRO A 133 -28.17 -24.52 -17.00
CA PRO A 133 -27.58 -25.66 -17.67
C PRO A 133 -27.52 -25.51 -19.18
N GLY A 134 -26.31 -25.66 -19.68
CA GLY A 134 -25.98 -25.54 -21.09
C GLY A 134 -24.72 -24.73 -21.28
N THR A 135 -24.35 -24.47 -22.54
CA THR A 135 -23.12 -23.76 -22.85
C THR A 135 -23.26 -22.23 -22.79
N GLN A 136 -24.40 -21.71 -22.34
CA GLN A 136 -24.68 -20.27 -22.35
C GLN A 136 -24.27 -19.60 -21.03
N GLY A 137 -24.36 -20.34 -19.91
CA GLY A 137 -24.08 -19.84 -18.57
C GLY A 137 -25.10 -18.81 -18.08
N SER A 138 -25.14 -18.60 -16.76
CA SER A 138 -26.02 -17.66 -16.08
C SER A 138 -25.54 -16.21 -16.10
N SER A 139 -24.37 -15.95 -16.70
CA SER A 139 -23.71 -14.63 -16.75
C SER A 139 -23.73 -13.85 -15.42
N PRO A 140 -23.24 -14.45 -14.31
CA PRO A 140 -23.18 -13.76 -13.02
C PRO A 140 -22.48 -12.40 -13.10
N SER A 141 -23.03 -11.40 -12.42
CA SER A 141 -22.47 -10.06 -12.35
C SER A 141 -22.82 -9.36 -11.03
N ALA A 142 -22.10 -8.28 -10.73
CA ALA A 142 -22.30 -7.45 -9.54
C ALA A 142 -22.21 -8.25 -8.24
N LEU A 143 -21.20 -9.11 -8.14
CA LEU A 143 -20.91 -9.91 -6.95
C LEU A 143 -20.69 -8.97 -5.76
N THR A 144 -21.50 -9.14 -4.72
CA THR A 144 -21.51 -8.28 -3.54
C THR A 144 -21.58 -9.14 -2.28
N ALA A 145 -20.57 -9.01 -1.42
CA ALA A 145 -20.55 -9.65 -0.12
C ALA A 145 -21.51 -8.96 0.84
N ALA A 146 -22.49 -9.69 1.39
CA ALA A 146 -23.38 -9.21 2.45
C ALA A 146 -23.89 -10.40 3.27
N HIS A 147 -24.24 -10.20 4.55
CA HIS A 147 -24.76 -11.26 5.42
C HIS A 147 -23.89 -12.55 5.53
N GLY A 148 -22.58 -12.44 5.31
CA GLY A 148 -21.70 -13.63 5.24
C GLY A 148 -21.99 -14.55 4.04
N ARG A 149 -22.65 -14.04 3.01
CA ARG A 149 -22.98 -14.69 1.74
C ARG A 149 -22.49 -13.83 0.58
N ILE A 150 -22.48 -14.40 -0.62
CA ILE A 150 -22.36 -13.63 -1.86
C ILE A 150 -23.75 -13.40 -2.45
N TYR A 151 -24.01 -12.17 -2.88
CA TYR A 151 -25.18 -11.79 -3.68
C TYR A 151 -24.71 -11.44 -5.09
N LEU A 152 -25.50 -11.82 -6.09
CA LEU A 152 -25.14 -11.65 -7.50
C LEU A 152 -26.40 -11.51 -8.33
N HIS A 153 -26.32 -10.78 -9.42
CA HIS A 153 -27.29 -10.87 -10.49
C HIS A 153 -26.90 -12.04 -11.41
N ALA A 154 -27.86 -12.88 -11.80
CA ALA A 154 -27.64 -13.96 -12.76
C ALA A 154 -28.95 -14.38 -13.45
N ASP A 155 -28.83 -14.72 -14.73
CA ASP A 155 -29.88 -15.34 -15.52
C ASP A 155 -30.05 -16.79 -15.06
N GLY A 156 -31.15 -17.10 -14.38
CA GLY A 156 -31.48 -18.49 -14.06
C GLY A 156 -32.21 -19.18 -15.20
N ASP A 157 -32.20 -20.51 -15.18
CA ASP A 157 -32.91 -21.40 -16.12
C ASP A 157 -34.36 -21.03 -16.47
N THR A 158 -35.05 -20.43 -15.51
CA THR A 158 -36.45 -20.03 -15.65
C THR A 158 -36.72 -18.61 -15.20
N GLN A 159 -35.79 -17.98 -14.49
CA GLN A 159 -35.98 -16.69 -13.81
C GLN A 159 -34.65 -15.93 -13.73
N ASP A 160 -34.66 -14.73 -14.27
CA ASP A 160 -33.64 -13.71 -14.05
C ASP A 160 -33.84 -13.05 -12.67
N GLY A 161 -32.76 -12.78 -11.94
CA GLY A 161 -32.85 -12.12 -10.66
C GLY A 161 -31.57 -12.03 -9.85
N ILE A 162 -31.74 -11.59 -8.60
CA ILE A 162 -30.68 -11.53 -7.61
C ILE A 162 -30.67 -12.85 -6.85
N TRP A 163 -29.54 -13.55 -6.90
CA TRP A 163 -29.28 -14.80 -6.21
C TRP A 163 -28.42 -14.56 -4.98
N SER A 164 -28.52 -15.45 -3.99
CA SER A 164 -27.62 -15.48 -2.85
C SER A 164 -26.99 -16.87 -2.71
N SER A 165 -25.72 -16.92 -2.31
CA SER A 165 -24.99 -18.18 -2.13
C SER A 165 -24.08 -18.17 -0.90
N ASP A 166 -23.98 -19.32 -0.23
CA ASP A 166 -22.94 -19.59 0.76
C ASP A 166 -21.79 -20.42 0.18
N GLY A 167 -21.69 -20.56 -1.14
CA GLY A 167 -20.68 -21.37 -1.82
C GLY A 167 -21.02 -22.86 -1.91
N THR A 168 -22.23 -23.26 -1.54
CA THR A 168 -22.76 -24.60 -1.80
C THR A 168 -23.92 -24.54 -2.79
N ALA A 169 -24.12 -25.59 -3.58
CA ALA A 169 -25.26 -25.67 -4.49
C ALA A 169 -26.60 -25.59 -3.72
N ALA A 170 -26.71 -26.26 -2.57
CA ALA A 170 -27.92 -26.25 -1.75
C ALA A 170 -28.20 -24.87 -1.12
N GLY A 171 -27.16 -24.09 -0.84
CA GLY A 171 -27.27 -22.72 -0.35
C GLY A 171 -27.37 -21.67 -1.46
N THR A 172 -27.31 -22.05 -2.73
CA THR A 172 -27.49 -21.09 -3.82
C THR A 172 -28.97 -21.00 -4.16
N VAL A 173 -29.58 -19.87 -3.80
CA VAL A 173 -31.03 -19.67 -3.88
C VAL A 173 -31.37 -18.30 -4.44
N LEU A 174 -32.46 -18.23 -5.22
CA LEU A 174 -32.99 -16.96 -5.69
C LEU A 174 -33.44 -16.14 -4.49
N PHE A 175 -32.85 -14.96 -4.34
CA PHE A 175 -33.13 -14.04 -3.26
C PHE A 175 -34.22 -13.04 -3.64
N HIS A 176 -34.15 -12.52 -4.87
CA HIS A 176 -35.14 -11.59 -5.41
C HIS A 176 -35.39 -11.85 -6.89
N GLU A 177 -36.64 -12.14 -7.26
CA GLU A 177 -37.06 -12.25 -8.65
C GLU A 177 -37.11 -10.84 -9.28
N MET A 178 -36.48 -10.67 -10.44
CA MET A 178 -36.53 -9.40 -11.17
C MET A 178 -37.62 -9.42 -12.25
N ALA A 179 -38.29 -8.28 -12.43
CA ALA A 179 -39.21 -8.12 -13.55
C ALA A 179 -38.43 -8.17 -14.88
N PRO A 180 -38.99 -8.75 -15.96
CA PRO A 180 -38.29 -8.85 -17.23
C PRO A 180 -37.87 -7.48 -17.71
N LEU A 181 -36.56 -7.24 -17.71
CA LEU A 181 -36.00 -5.97 -18.17
C LEU A 181 -35.98 -5.95 -19.70
N PRO A 182 -36.25 -4.79 -20.34
CA PRO A 182 -35.97 -4.61 -21.76
C PRO A 182 -34.51 -4.93 -22.06
N SER A 183 -34.22 -5.51 -23.23
CA SER A 183 -32.89 -5.97 -23.68
C SER A 183 -31.80 -4.88 -23.79
N TRP A 184 -32.10 -3.66 -23.35
CA TRP A 184 -31.22 -2.49 -23.32
C TRP A 184 -31.08 -1.91 -21.91
N SER A 185 -31.57 -2.63 -20.89
CA SER A 185 -31.38 -2.26 -19.49
C SER A 185 -29.99 -2.72 -19.07
N TYR A 186 -29.05 -1.79 -19.03
CA TYR A 186 -27.71 -2.05 -18.53
C TYR A 186 -27.62 -1.57 -17.07
N GLY A 187 -27.27 -2.50 -16.17
CA GLY A 187 -26.77 -2.20 -14.84
C GLY A 187 -27.74 -2.49 -13.70
N ILE A 188 -27.62 -3.69 -13.12
CA ILE A 188 -28.03 -3.93 -11.73
C ILE A 188 -26.86 -3.49 -10.86
N THR A 189 -27.15 -2.62 -9.90
CA THR A 189 -26.16 -2.21 -8.90
C THR A 189 -26.56 -2.81 -7.57
N LEU A 190 -25.67 -3.63 -7.02
CA LEU A 190 -25.74 -4.19 -5.68
C LEU A 190 -24.65 -3.49 -4.85
N VAL A 191 -24.99 -3.07 -3.64
CA VAL A 191 -24.06 -2.38 -2.73
C VAL A 191 -24.18 -2.97 -1.33
N SER A 192 -23.06 -3.38 -0.75
CA SER A 192 -23.01 -3.80 0.66
C SER A 192 -23.21 -2.58 1.56
N MET A 193 -24.00 -2.75 2.61
CA MET A 193 -24.21 -1.74 3.65
C MET A 193 -23.20 -1.94 4.79
N ASN A 194 -22.91 -0.86 5.53
CA ASN A 194 -21.94 -0.88 6.63
C ASN A 194 -22.37 -1.81 7.80
N ASP A 195 -23.68 -2.06 7.95
CA ASP A 195 -24.23 -3.00 8.93
C ASP A 195 -24.16 -4.48 8.46
N GLY A 196 -23.59 -4.72 7.27
CA GLY A 196 -23.57 -6.03 6.61
C GLY A 196 -24.81 -6.33 5.77
N GLY A 197 -25.72 -5.35 5.62
CA GLY A 197 -26.89 -5.37 4.74
C GLY A 197 -26.58 -5.28 3.25
N LEU A 198 -27.62 -5.26 2.42
CA LEU A 198 -27.56 -5.12 0.96
C LEU A 198 -28.53 -4.03 0.46
N ALA A 199 -28.10 -3.16 -0.42
CA ALA A 199 -28.94 -2.22 -1.17
C ALA A 199 -28.89 -2.53 -2.66
N PHE A 200 -30.04 -2.45 -3.34
CA PHE A 200 -30.10 -2.59 -4.80
C PHE A 200 -31.27 -1.80 -5.39
N HIS A 201 -31.18 -1.51 -6.68
CA HIS A 201 -32.28 -0.92 -7.44
C HIS A 201 -32.72 -1.84 -8.59
N GLU A 202 -33.99 -1.72 -8.96
CA GLU A 202 -34.62 -2.44 -10.07
C GLU A 202 -34.98 -1.43 -11.17
N GLY A 203 -34.37 -1.58 -12.36
CA GLY A 203 -34.62 -0.73 -13.53
C GLY A 203 -33.35 -0.44 -14.32
N ALA A 204 -33.46 0.26 -15.45
CA ALA A 204 -32.27 0.73 -16.16
C ALA A 204 -31.52 1.76 -15.30
N ALA A 205 -30.19 1.87 -15.43
CA ALA A 205 -29.38 2.88 -14.73
C ALA A 205 -29.86 4.33 -14.93
N SER A 206 -30.69 4.58 -15.96
CA SER A 206 -31.32 5.88 -16.25
C SER A 206 -32.78 5.99 -15.79
N TRP A 207 -33.42 4.88 -15.36
CA TRP A 207 -34.84 4.79 -14.98
C TRP A 207 -35.08 3.71 -13.90
N PRO A 208 -34.54 3.88 -12.68
CA PRO A 208 -34.78 2.98 -11.56
C PRO A 208 -36.22 3.14 -11.11
N SER A 209 -36.94 2.04 -11.09
CA SER A 209 -38.37 1.98 -10.76
C SER A 209 -38.61 1.68 -9.28
N LYS A 210 -37.62 1.09 -8.61
CA LYS A 210 -37.71 0.66 -7.22
C LYS A 210 -36.34 0.56 -6.57
N LEU A 211 -36.23 1.07 -5.35
CA LEU A 211 -35.05 0.99 -4.51
C LEU A 211 -35.36 0.06 -3.33
N THR A 212 -34.54 -0.97 -3.13
CA THR A 212 -34.74 -1.98 -2.09
C THR A 212 -33.50 -2.07 -1.19
N PHE A 213 -33.73 -1.99 0.12
CA PHE A 213 -32.71 -2.20 1.14
C PHE A 213 -33.04 -3.46 1.92
N VAL A 214 -32.02 -4.25 2.24
CA VAL A 214 -32.11 -5.49 2.98
C VAL A 214 -31.16 -5.35 4.16
N ASN A 215 -31.69 -5.16 5.36
CA ASN A 215 -30.85 -5.04 6.54
C ASN A 215 -30.10 -6.35 6.85
N ALA A 216 -29.15 -6.29 7.78
CA ALA A 216 -28.34 -7.43 8.25
C ALA A 216 -29.12 -8.72 8.59
N ASN A 217 -30.41 -8.60 8.93
CA ASN A 217 -31.28 -9.72 9.29
C ASN A 217 -32.09 -10.28 8.11
N GLY A 218 -31.86 -9.79 6.89
CA GLY A 218 -32.57 -10.20 5.68
C GLY A 218 -33.94 -9.54 5.48
N ALA A 219 -34.32 -8.55 6.31
CA ALA A 219 -35.60 -7.86 6.15
C ALA A 219 -35.50 -6.81 5.04
N ALA A 220 -36.30 -6.99 3.98
CA ALA A 220 -36.35 -6.09 2.84
C ALA A 220 -37.33 -4.92 3.07
N THR A 221 -36.87 -3.70 2.87
CA THR A 221 -37.66 -2.47 2.80
C THR A 221 -37.56 -1.93 1.38
N ALA A 222 -38.67 -1.93 0.65
CA ALA A 222 -38.75 -1.37 -0.69
C ALA A 222 -39.40 0.02 -0.65
N PHE A 223 -38.74 0.98 -1.30
CA PHE A 223 -39.28 2.30 -1.55
C PHE A 223 -39.91 2.32 -2.94
N ALA A 224 -41.23 2.23 -2.97
CA ALA A 224 -42.06 2.44 -4.15
C ALA A 224 -42.63 3.86 -4.13
N ASN A 225 -42.81 4.48 -5.29
CA ASN A 225 -43.21 5.88 -5.48
C ASN A 225 -42.11 6.93 -5.24
N LEU A 226 -40.85 6.59 -5.53
CA LEU A 226 -39.94 7.62 -6.04
C LEU A 226 -40.62 8.17 -7.31
N ILE A 227 -40.91 9.47 -7.33
CA ILE A 227 -41.76 10.13 -8.33
C ILE A 227 -41.33 9.69 -9.75
N PRO A 228 -42.28 9.25 -10.60
CA PRO A 228 -42.00 8.30 -11.67
C PRO A 228 -41.13 8.86 -12.80
N ASP A 229 -40.38 7.94 -13.40
CA ASP A 229 -39.83 8.00 -14.76
C ASP A 229 -38.78 9.07 -15.06
N SER A 230 -37.63 9.07 -14.39
CA SER A 230 -36.31 9.38 -15.01
C SER A 230 -35.28 9.73 -13.95
N GLY A 231 -34.27 8.89 -13.70
CA GLY A 231 -33.19 9.37 -12.86
C GLY A 231 -32.01 8.45 -12.64
N ALA A 232 -30.84 9.00 -12.34
CA ALA A 232 -29.69 8.22 -11.90
C ALA A 232 -29.74 8.04 -10.38
N VAL A 233 -29.44 6.83 -9.89
CA VAL A 233 -29.29 6.55 -8.46
C VAL A 233 -27.81 6.38 -8.14
N ARG A 234 -27.36 7.04 -7.08
CA ARG A 234 -25.98 6.95 -6.59
C ARG A 234 -25.98 6.65 -5.10
N TYR A 235 -25.10 5.74 -4.70
CA TYR A 235 -24.94 5.31 -3.32
C TYR A 235 -23.56 5.72 -2.81
N LEU A 236 -23.46 6.18 -1.57
CA LEU A 236 -22.20 6.20 -0.84
C LEU A 236 -22.35 5.75 0.60
N PRO A 237 -21.38 4.99 1.13
CA PRO A 237 -21.31 4.71 2.56
C PRO A 237 -21.15 5.99 3.38
N SER A 238 -21.76 6.01 4.57
CA SER A 238 -21.58 7.01 5.61
C SER A 238 -21.53 6.36 7.00
N PRO A 239 -21.01 7.05 8.03
CA PRO A 239 -21.03 6.54 9.40
C PRO A 239 -22.43 6.27 9.94
N GLU A 240 -23.44 6.94 9.39
CA GLU A 240 -24.85 6.82 9.79
C GLU A 240 -25.67 5.87 8.90
N GLY A 241 -25.05 5.24 7.89
CA GLY A 241 -25.73 4.35 6.96
C GLY A 241 -25.20 4.44 5.53
N ILE A 242 -26.04 4.18 4.53
CA ILE A 242 -25.76 4.54 3.14
C ILE A 242 -26.53 5.83 2.82
N VAL A 243 -25.82 6.81 2.27
CA VAL A 243 -26.42 7.98 1.63
C VAL A 243 -26.76 7.65 0.18
N VAL A 244 -28.00 7.90 -0.21
CA VAL A 244 -28.51 7.69 -1.57
C VAL A 244 -28.96 9.00 -2.16
N SER A 245 -28.46 9.32 -3.35
CA SER A 245 -29.01 10.38 -4.20
C SER A 245 -29.80 9.78 -5.34
N VAL A 246 -30.99 10.32 -5.56
CA VAL A 246 -31.86 10.01 -6.70
C VAL A 246 -32.05 11.29 -7.50
N THR A 247 -31.50 11.35 -8.71
CA THR A 247 -31.56 12.55 -9.56
C THR A 247 -32.66 12.41 -10.59
N ASN A 248 -33.76 13.14 -10.46
CA ASN A 248 -34.85 13.19 -11.42
C ASN A 248 -34.59 14.16 -12.61
N VAL A 249 -34.90 13.74 -13.84
CA VAL A 249 -34.75 14.53 -15.08
C VAL A 249 -36.02 15.34 -15.39
N ILE A 250 -35.95 16.65 -15.17
CA ILE A 250 -36.47 17.76 -15.99
C ILE A 250 -37.91 17.74 -16.53
N ASP A 251 -38.72 18.65 -15.96
CA ASP A 251 -39.78 19.34 -16.69
C ASP A 251 -39.19 20.17 -17.84
N TRP A 252 -39.47 19.78 -19.07
CA TRP A 252 -39.07 20.51 -20.28
C TRP A 252 -39.88 21.81 -20.40
N THR A 253 -39.34 22.93 -19.90
CA THR A 253 -40.02 24.23 -19.97
C THR A 253 -39.66 25.01 -21.24
N GLY A 254 -40.13 24.57 -22.41
CA GLY A 254 -40.30 25.46 -23.58
C GLY A 254 -39.37 25.30 -24.79
N SER A 255 -39.71 26.05 -25.86
CA SER A 255 -39.40 25.77 -27.28
C SER A 255 -37.92 25.76 -27.68
N MET A 256 -37.67 24.95 -28.73
CA MET A 256 -36.49 24.58 -29.53
C MET A 256 -35.30 25.54 -29.72
N GLU A 257 -35.29 26.74 -29.13
CA GLU A 257 -34.15 27.66 -29.26
C GLU A 257 -33.25 27.71 -28.02
N TRP A 258 -33.73 27.45 -26.78
CA TRP A 258 -32.84 27.39 -25.59
C TRP A 258 -33.44 26.53 -24.45
N PRO A 259 -33.35 25.19 -24.51
CA PRO A 259 -33.87 24.35 -23.44
C PRO A 259 -33.03 24.52 -22.16
N THR A 260 -33.67 24.95 -21.05
CA THR A 260 -33.08 24.84 -19.71
C THR A 260 -33.69 23.66 -19.00
N ALA A 261 -32.84 22.72 -18.63
CA ALA A 261 -33.25 21.52 -17.95
C ALA A 261 -33.30 21.80 -16.43
N VAL A 262 -34.44 21.61 -15.75
CA VAL A 262 -34.52 21.67 -14.28
C VAL A 262 -34.32 20.28 -13.66
N ARG A 263 -33.19 20.03 -13.00
CA ARG A 263 -32.93 18.75 -12.32
C ARG A 263 -33.28 18.81 -10.85
N HIS A 264 -33.86 17.72 -10.36
CA HIS A 264 -34.26 17.56 -8.97
C HIS A 264 -33.52 16.36 -8.39
N SER A 265 -32.60 16.57 -7.44
CA SER A 265 -31.96 15.45 -6.73
C SER A 265 -32.51 15.35 -5.32
N THR A 266 -32.91 14.15 -4.92
CA THR A 266 -33.36 13.86 -3.56
C THR A 266 -32.35 12.98 -2.84
N PHE A 267 -31.99 13.36 -1.61
CA PHE A 267 -31.02 12.65 -0.79
C PHE A 267 -31.69 11.95 0.39
N TRP A 268 -31.25 10.73 0.65
CA TRP A 268 -31.66 9.90 1.78
C TRP A 268 -30.43 9.35 2.50
N VAL A 269 -30.54 9.04 3.78
CA VAL A 269 -29.59 8.14 4.46
C VAL A 269 -30.36 7.00 5.11
N THR A 270 -29.79 5.81 5.13
CA THR A 270 -30.42 4.63 5.70
C THR A 270 -29.42 3.66 6.30
N ASP A 271 -29.76 3.12 7.47
CA ASP A 271 -29.07 1.99 8.10
C ASP A 271 -29.60 0.62 7.61
N GLY A 272 -30.41 0.61 6.54
CA GLY A 272 -31.06 -0.59 6.03
C GLY A 272 -32.42 -0.89 6.67
N THR A 273 -32.82 -0.16 7.71
CA THR A 273 -34.12 -0.32 8.37
C THR A 273 -35.10 0.79 7.98
N SER A 274 -36.40 0.49 8.08
CA SER A 274 -37.43 1.51 7.87
C SER A 274 -37.38 2.64 8.91
N GLU A 275 -36.86 2.38 10.11
CA GLU A 275 -36.76 3.38 11.19
C GLU A 275 -35.51 4.27 11.04
N GLY A 276 -34.40 3.72 10.55
CA GLY A 276 -33.17 4.47 10.28
C GLY A 276 -33.09 5.09 8.89
N THR A 277 -34.07 4.87 8.02
CA THR A 277 -34.16 5.59 6.74
C THR A 277 -34.74 6.99 6.95
N ARG A 278 -33.96 8.03 6.65
CA ARG A 278 -34.38 9.44 6.75
C ARG A 278 -34.10 10.21 5.46
N TYR A 279 -35.03 11.09 5.09
CA TYR A 279 -34.84 12.07 4.03
C TYR A 279 -33.87 13.15 4.52
N LEU A 280 -32.89 13.48 3.70
CA LEU A 280 -31.90 14.52 3.99
C LEU A 280 -32.31 15.85 3.35
N GLY A 281 -32.68 15.88 2.07
CA GLY A 281 -33.00 17.14 1.39
C GLY A 281 -33.25 16.98 -0.11
N ASP A 282 -33.80 18.03 -0.71
CA ASP A 282 -33.96 18.15 -2.16
C ASP A 282 -33.06 19.27 -2.71
N LEU A 283 -32.49 19.01 -3.87
CA LEU A 283 -31.70 19.94 -4.64
C LEU A 283 -32.37 20.18 -5.98
N THR A 284 -32.82 21.42 -6.23
CA THR A 284 -33.35 21.83 -7.54
C THR A 284 -32.33 22.73 -8.22
N MET A 285 -31.85 22.34 -9.40
CA MET A 285 -30.88 23.10 -10.17
C MET A 285 -31.33 23.30 -11.61
N GLN A 286 -31.09 24.48 -12.16
CA GLN A 286 -31.42 24.80 -13.55
C GLN A 286 -30.17 24.72 -14.43
N GLY A 287 -30.10 23.72 -15.30
CA GLY A 287 -29.02 23.50 -16.25
C GLY A 287 -27.80 22.77 -15.70
N TRP A 288 -27.92 22.13 -14.53
CA TRP A 288 -26.82 21.40 -13.88
C TRP A 288 -27.23 19.97 -13.50
N ASP A 289 -26.28 19.06 -13.64
CA ASP A 289 -26.38 17.63 -13.42
C ASP A 289 -25.62 17.24 -12.18
N LEU A 290 -26.20 16.40 -11.32
CA LEU A 290 -25.43 15.78 -10.25
C LEU A 290 -24.50 14.72 -10.85
N GLU A 291 -23.20 15.00 -10.78
CA GLU A 291 -22.17 14.27 -11.51
C GLU A 291 -21.45 13.25 -10.62
N ARG A 292 -21.31 13.53 -9.31
CA ARG A 292 -20.80 12.57 -8.33
C ARG A 292 -21.17 13.00 -6.91
N ILE A 293 -21.37 12.05 -6.01
CA ILE A 293 -21.29 12.33 -4.57
C ILE A 293 -19.84 11.99 -4.18
N ALA A 294 -19.11 12.97 -3.66
CA ALA A 294 -17.67 12.88 -3.40
C ALA A 294 -17.35 12.21 -2.05
N GLY A 295 -18.26 12.31 -1.08
CA GLY A 295 -18.07 11.68 0.23
C GLY A 295 -19.07 12.19 1.26
N VAL A 296 -19.10 11.51 2.41
CA VAL A 296 -19.94 11.86 3.56
C VAL A 296 -19.08 11.91 4.80
N ARG A 297 -19.06 13.06 5.49
CA ARG A 297 -18.22 13.25 6.67
C ARG A 297 -18.80 14.27 7.64
N ASN A 298 -18.77 13.98 8.94
CA ASN A 298 -19.27 14.86 10.01
C ASN A 298 -20.68 15.41 9.74
N GLY A 299 -21.59 14.57 9.24
CA GLY A 299 -22.96 14.97 8.90
C GLY A 299 -23.06 15.89 7.67
N HIS A 300 -22.05 15.92 6.81
CA HIS A 300 -22.05 16.67 5.55
C HIS A 300 -21.83 15.72 4.36
N VAL A 301 -22.73 15.81 3.38
CA VAL A 301 -22.63 15.09 2.09
C VAL A 301 -22.08 16.06 1.05
N VAL A 302 -20.90 15.77 0.51
CA VAL A 302 -20.25 16.57 -0.52
C VAL A 302 -20.56 15.97 -1.89
N PHE A 303 -20.89 16.79 -2.87
CA PHE A 303 -21.19 16.35 -4.23
C PHE A 303 -20.70 17.37 -5.28
N THR A 304 -20.44 16.88 -6.49
CA THR A 304 -20.11 17.68 -7.68
C THR A 304 -21.30 17.78 -8.61
N THR A 305 -21.41 18.91 -9.29
CA THR A 305 -22.43 19.13 -10.32
C THR A 305 -21.83 19.77 -11.55
N ASP A 306 -22.26 19.37 -12.74
CA ASP A 306 -21.77 19.90 -14.03
C ASP A 306 -22.87 20.58 -14.83
N MET A 307 -22.55 21.64 -15.58
CA MET A 307 -23.53 22.20 -16.52
C MET A 307 -23.77 21.31 -17.74
N ASP A 308 -25.06 21.10 -18.04
CA ASP A 308 -25.50 20.34 -19.22
C ASP A 308 -25.02 21.06 -20.50
N THR A 309 -24.21 20.35 -21.29
CA THR A 309 -23.36 20.76 -22.44
C THR A 309 -23.99 21.61 -23.56
N TYR A 310 -25.27 21.99 -23.48
CA TYR A 310 -25.99 22.77 -24.51
C TYR A 310 -25.86 24.29 -24.38
N ARG A 311 -25.37 24.79 -23.24
CA ARG A 311 -24.60 26.05 -23.16
C ARG A 311 -23.18 25.54 -22.92
N VAL A 312 -22.15 25.81 -23.71
CA VAL A 312 -21.46 27.10 -23.76
C VAL A 312 -20.39 26.98 -24.87
N GLU A 313 -20.21 28.03 -25.68
CA GLU A 313 -18.96 28.27 -26.43
C GLU A 313 -17.77 28.63 -25.50
N GLN A 314 -17.84 28.36 -24.17
CA GLN A 314 -16.88 28.78 -23.15
C GLN A 314 -16.57 27.71 -22.06
N GLY A 315 -16.80 26.42 -22.33
CA GLY A 315 -16.36 25.32 -21.45
C GLY A 315 -17.41 24.81 -20.44
N SER A 316 -17.21 23.58 -19.95
CA SER A 316 -17.96 23.00 -18.83
C SER A 316 -17.69 23.81 -17.57
N ALA A 317 -18.71 23.98 -16.72
CA ALA A 317 -18.51 24.49 -15.38
C ALA A 317 -18.90 23.40 -14.37
N SER A 318 -18.07 23.18 -13.34
CA SER A 318 -18.30 22.20 -12.27
C SER A 318 -18.33 22.90 -10.91
N LEU A 319 -19.39 22.67 -10.11
CA LEU A 319 -19.53 23.23 -8.76
C LEU A 319 -19.45 22.13 -7.70
N ILE A 320 -18.94 22.50 -6.52
CA ILE A 320 -18.99 21.66 -5.31
C ILE A 320 -20.12 22.15 -4.42
N GLY A 321 -21.03 21.23 -4.12
CA GLY A 321 -22.12 21.42 -3.17
C GLY A 321 -21.90 20.59 -1.90
N VAL A 322 -22.38 21.13 -0.78
CA VAL A 322 -22.38 20.48 0.53
C VAL A 322 -23.79 20.49 1.08
N LEU A 323 -24.32 19.30 1.35
CA LEU A 323 -25.59 19.05 2.01
C LEU A 323 -25.34 18.74 3.49
N GLU A 324 -25.83 19.60 4.38
CA GLU A 324 -25.81 19.35 5.83
C GLU A 324 -26.94 18.38 6.18
N GLU A 325 -26.61 17.17 6.64
CA GLU A 325 -27.58 16.11 6.93
C GLU A 325 -28.55 16.48 8.06
N ALA A 326 -28.12 17.30 9.02
CA ALA A 326 -28.94 17.70 10.16
C ALA A 326 -30.07 18.66 9.75
N THR A 327 -29.83 19.51 8.75
CA THR A 327 -30.76 20.58 8.35
C THR A 327 -31.38 20.35 6.97
N GLY A 328 -30.78 19.48 6.16
CA GLY A 328 -31.12 19.30 4.76
C GLY A 328 -30.72 20.47 3.86
N LYS A 329 -29.95 21.42 4.39
CA LYS A 329 -29.56 22.61 3.66
C LYS A 329 -28.41 22.28 2.72
N VAL A 330 -28.61 22.59 1.45
CA VAL A 330 -27.54 22.60 0.46
C VAL A 330 -26.89 23.98 0.42
N SER A 331 -25.57 24.01 0.42
CA SER A 331 -24.77 25.20 0.14
C SER A 331 -23.72 24.90 -0.93
N PHE A 332 -23.42 25.89 -1.76
CA PHE A 332 -22.39 25.77 -2.78
C PHE A 332 -21.16 26.58 -2.36
N LEU A 333 -19.99 26.02 -2.61
CA LEU A 333 -18.74 26.73 -2.35
C LEU A 333 -18.58 27.90 -3.35
N PRO A 334 -18.05 29.05 -2.91
CA PRO A 334 -17.93 30.23 -3.76
C PRO A 334 -16.93 30.05 -4.93
N SER A 335 -17.25 30.66 -6.08
CA SER A 335 -16.39 30.91 -7.26
C SER A 335 -15.62 29.70 -7.82
N GLN A 336 -16.28 28.80 -8.56
CA GLN A 336 -15.60 27.63 -9.14
C GLN A 336 -16.01 27.49 -10.60
N GLU A 337 -15.04 27.53 -11.51
CA GLU A 337 -15.29 27.19 -12.92
C GLU A 337 -15.01 25.71 -13.17
N LEU A 338 -14.09 25.02 -12.49
CA LEU A 338 -13.94 23.55 -12.59
C LEU A 338 -13.31 22.98 -11.32
N ALA A 339 -14.12 22.67 -10.30
CA ALA A 339 -13.61 22.16 -9.03
C ALA A 339 -13.78 20.64 -8.86
N SER A 340 -12.67 19.92 -8.66
CA SER A 340 -12.65 18.49 -8.36
C SER A 340 -12.28 18.23 -6.89
N PRO A 341 -13.12 17.54 -6.11
CA PRO A 341 -12.77 17.16 -4.74
C PRO A 341 -11.68 16.09 -4.75
N ILE A 342 -10.70 16.23 -3.84
CA ILE A 342 -9.51 15.39 -3.73
C ILE A 342 -9.66 14.44 -2.53
N ALA A 343 -9.58 14.98 -1.31
CA ALA A 343 -9.53 14.20 -0.07
C ALA A 343 -9.98 15.05 1.14
N TRP A 344 -10.28 14.37 2.24
CA TRP A 344 -10.48 15.01 3.55
C TRP A 344 -9.19 14.97 4.36
N LEU A 345 -8.90 16.05 5.09
CA LEU A 345 -7.83 16.13 6.09
C LEU A 345 -8.40 16.03 7.50
N ASP A 346 -7.83 15.13 8.30
CA ASP A 346 -8.32 14.78 9.64
C ASP A 346 -7.44 15.40 10.72
N LYS A 347 -8.00 16.30 11.53
CA LYS A 347 -7.31 16.81 12.73
C LYS A 347 -7.96 16.27 13.99
N GLY A 348 -7.60 15.05 14.37
CA GLY A 348 -7.93 14.49 15.70
C GLY A 348 -9.33 13.88 15.83
N PRO A 349 -9.79 13.60 17.08
CA PRO A 349 -11.01 12.83 17.33
C PRO A 349 -12.29 13.53 16.84
N PRO A 350 -13.39 12.79 16.64
CA PRO A 350 -14.61 13.31 16.03
C PRO A 350 -15.21 14.46 16.84
N GLY A 351 -15.35 15.64 16.22
CA GLY A 351 -16.10 16.77 16.78
C GLY A 351 -15.34 18.09 16.96
N ASP A 352 -14.06 18.17 16.62
CA ASP A 352 -13.35 19.46 16.54
C ASP A 352 -13.56 20.12 15.17
N GLU A 353 -13.49 21.46 15.12
CA GLU A 353 -13.65 22.33 13.93
C GLU A 353 -12.57 22.12 12.84
N GLY A 354 -11.94 20.95 12.78
CA GLY A 354 -10.63 20.69 12.16
C GLY A 354 -10.61 19.89 10.85
N ASP A 355 -11.73 19.32 10.40
CA ASP A 355 -11.76 18.54 9.17
C ASP A 355 -11.99 19.43 7.94
N ARG A 356 -11.11 19.31 6.94
CA ARG A 356 -11.19 20.14 5.73
C ARG A 356 -11.17 19.30 4.47
N LEU A 357 -12.11 19.56 3.58
CA LEU A 357 -12.14 19.00 2.25
C LEU A 357 -11.19 19.78 1.36
N LEU A 358 -10.21 19.08 0.79
CA LEU A 358 -9.35 19.59 -0.25
C LEU A 358 -10.02 19.45 -1.62
N PHE A 359 -9.93 20.50 -2.42
CA PHE A 359 -10.37 20.46 -3.81
C PHE A 359 -9.47 21.31 -4.70
N LEU A 360 -9.36 20.86 -5.95
CA LEU A 360 -8.57 21.50 -6.99
C LEU A 360 -9.51 22.29 -7.90
N ASP A 361 -9.30 23.60 -7.99
CA ASP A 361 -10.01 24.50 -8.92
C ASP A 361 -9.12 24.75 -10.13
N GLU A 362 -9.58 24.33 -11.31
CA GLU A 362 -8.86 24.50 -12.58
C GLU A 362 -9.49 25.60 -13.42
N SER A 363 -8.73 26.65 -13.73
CA SER A 363 -9.20 27.70 -14.65
C SER A 363 -8.48 27.59 -15.98
N TYR A 364 -9.21 27.10 -16.99
CA TYR A 364 -8.71 26.92 -18.36
C TYR A 364 -8.23 28.24 -18.99
N TRP A 365 -8.84 29.37 -18.61
CA TRP A 365 -8.55 30.68 -19.19
C TRP A 365 -7.38 31.40 -18.52
N SER A 366 -7.14 31.15 -17.23
CA SER A 366 -5.97 31.70 -16.54
C SER A 366 -4.75 30.79 -16.59
N GLY A 367 -4.92 29.53 -17.04
CA GLY A 367 -3.82 28.57 -17.11
C GLY A 367 -3.20 28.28 -15.74
N SER A 368 -4.03 28.27 -14.70
CA SER A 368 -3.61 28.13 -13.30
C SER A 368 -4.55 27.19 -12.56
N GLN A 369 -4.00 26.39 -11.66
CA GLN A 369 -4.77 25.62 -10.67
C GLN A 369 -4.67 26.26 -9.29
N ARG A 370 -5.70 26.03 -8.46
CA ARG A 370 -5.77 26.50 -7.08
C ARG A 370 -6.10 25.32 -6.18
N LEU A 371 -5.32 25.13 -5.12
CA LEU A 371 -5.65 24.18 -4.06
C LEU A 371 -6.44 24.94 -3.01
N LEU A 372 -7.65 24.46 -2.75
CA LEU A 372 -8.58 25.07 -1.82
C LEU A 372 -8.93 24.05 -0.73
N ALA A 373 -9.16 24.55 0.47
CA ALA A 373 -9.70 23.77 1.58
C ALA A 373 -11.02 24.39 2.04
N SER A 374 -12.03 23.57 2.29
CA SER A 374 -13.29 24.03 2.87
C SER A 374 -13.70 23.15 4.04
N ASP A 375 -14.22 23.78 5.10
CA ASP A 375 -14.95 23.10 6.18
C ASP A 375 -16.40 22.73 5.77
N GLY A 376 -16.76 22.96 4.51
CA GLY A 376 -18.10 22.71 3.98
C GLY A 376 -19.07 23.89 4.13
N THR A 377 -18.63 25.03 4.68
CA THR A 377 -19.45 26.24 4.81
C THR A 377 -19.06 27.31 3.77
N PRO A 378 -20.00 28.19 3.35
CA PRO A 378 -19.69 29.28 2.41
C PRO A 378 -18.61 30.27 2.89
N GLY A 379 -18.31 30.32 4.19
CA GLY A 379 -17.33 31.22 4.79
C GLY A 379 -16.03 30.55 5.23
N GLY A 380 -15.97 29.22 5.26
CA GLY A 380 -14.81 28.44 5.71
C GLY A 380 -13.94 27.88 4.59
N THR A 381 -14.17 28.35 3.35
CA THR A 381 -13.26 28.08 2.23
C THR A 381 -12.04 28.98 2.31
N ALA A 382 -10.87 28.37 2.33
CA ALA A 382 -9.57 29.03 2.27
C ALA A 382 -8.81 28.57 1.03
N GLU A 383 -8.10 29.51 0.40
CA GLU A 383 -7.11 29.18 -0.61
C GLU A 383 -5.81 28.80 0.07
N LEU A 384 -5.29 27.62 -0.29
CA LEU A 384 -4.06 27.07 0.25
C LEU A 384 -2.88 27.34 -0.68
N HIS A 385 -3.11 27.19 -1.99
CA HIS A 385 -2.07 27.38 -3.00
C HIS A 385 -2.64 27.93 -4.31
N GLN A 386 -1.85 28.74 -5.03
CA GLN A 386 -2.22 29.35 -6.31
C GLN A 386 -1.00 29.50 -7.22
N ASN A 387 -1.24 29.46 -8.54
CA ASN A 387 -0.34 29.90 -9.64
C ASN A 387 0.65 28.85 -10.16
N ASP A 388 0.59 27.63 -9.65
CA ASP A 388 1.36 26.49 -10.15
C ASP A 388 0.41 25.43 -10.70
N TRP A 389 0.89 24.68 -11.69
CA TRP A 389 0.19 23.49 -12.16
C TRP A 389 0.45 22.36 -11.16
N MET A 390 -0.58 21.92 -10.44
CA MET A 390 -0.55 20.70 -9.66
C MET A 390 -0.97 19.56 -10.57
N TYR A 391 -0.05 18.65 -10.89
CA TYR A 391 -0.48 17.31 -11.27
C TYR A 391 -1.32 16.78 -10.10
N GLN A 392 -2.39 16.04 -10.37
CA GLN A 392 -3.32 15.53 -9.35
C GLN A 392 -2.69 14.45 -8.43
N ASP A 393 -1.41 14.59 -8.14
CA ASP A 393 -0.58 13.75 -7.31
C ASP A 393 -0.54 14.38 -5.92
N ILE A 394 -1.62 14.13 -5.20
CA ILE A 394 -1.85 14.61 -3.84
C ILE A 394 -2.03 13.39 -2.95
N GLU A 395 -1.16 13.22 -1.98
CA GLU A 395 -1.15 12.07 -1.09
C GLU A 395 -1.32 12.51 0.37
N ILE A 396 -1.99 11.68 1.17
CA ILE A 396 -2.22 11.95 2.59
C ILE A 396 -1.25 11.10 3.41
N ALA A 397 -0.40 11.76 4.20
CA ALA A 397 0.53 11.11 5.11
C ALA A 397 0.54 11.84 6.46
N GLY A 398 0.44 11.07 7.56
CA GLY A 398 0.49 11.63 8.92
C GLY A 398 -0.53 12.76 9.20
N GLY A 399 -1.73 12.69 8.61
CA GLY A 399 -2.79 13.70 8.78
C GLY A 399 -2.58 15.01 8.02
N ARG A 400 -1.65 15.04 7.05
CA ARG A 400 -1.38 16.20 6.18
C ARG A 400 -1.45 15.76 4.72
N ALA A 401 -1.75 16.71 3.84
CA ALA A 401 -1.68 16.49 2.40
C ALA A 401 -0.36 16.98 1.86
N PHE A 402 0.26 16.15 1.04
CA PHE A 402 1.45 16.46 0.28
C PHE A 402 1.05 16.58 -1.19
N PHE A 403 1.64 17.54 -1.89
CA PHE A 403 1.36 17.74 -3.31
C PHE A 403 2.58 18.27 -4.04
N LEU A 404 2.67 17.92 -5.31
CA LEU A 404 3.72 18.38 -6.21
C LEU A 404 3.19 19.51 -7.11
N THR A 405 3.99 20.55 -7.25
CA THR A 405 3.71 21.68 -8.13
C THR A 405 4.69 21.71 -9.29
N ASP A 406 4.20 22.05 -10.47
CA ASP A 406 4.94 22.32 -11.70
C ASP A 406 4.78 23.80 -12.09
N GLN A 407 5.85 24.39 -12.61
CA GLN A 407 5.78 25.67 -13.30
C GLN A 407 6.47 25.60 -14.66
N SER A 408 5.72 26.00 -15.70
CA SER A 408 6.32 26.31 -17.00
C SER A 408 7.25 27.52 -16.87
N GLY A 409 8.58 27.34 -16.83
CA GLY A 409 9.53 28.44 -16.72
C GLY A 409 10.86 28.12 -16.02
N ALA A 410 11.45 29.14 -15.39
CA ALA A 410 12.78 29.09 -14.76
C ALA A 410 12.79 28.77 -13.25
N ASN A 411 11.63 28.43 -12.68
CA ASN A 411 11.51 27.98 -11.29
C ASN A 411 11.38 26.45 -11.27
N PRO A 412 12.04 25.75 -10.34
CA PRO A 412 11.92 24.30 -10.21
C PRO A 412 10.50 23.91 -9.76
N ALA A 413 10.10 22.68 -10.09
CA ALA A 413 8.96 22.03 -9.44
C ALA A 413 9.25 21.91 -7.93
N ALA A 414 8.22 21.66 -7.12
CA ALA A 414 8.39 21.67 -5.67
C ALA A 414 7.41 20.73 -4.96
N LEU A 415 7.89 20.19 -3.84
CA LEU A 415 7.09 19.47 -2.86
C LEU A 415 6.51 20.45 -1.85
N TRP A 416 5.20 20.39 -1.68
CA TRP A 416 4.45 21.17 -0.71
C TRP A 416 3.74 20.26 0.28
N VAL A 417 3.48 20.80 1.46
CA VAL A 417 2.62 20.17 2.46
C VAL A 417 1.56 21.16 2.93
N THR A 418 0.39 20.65 3.28
CA THR A 418 -0.68 21.42 3.91
C THR A 418 -1.37 20.62 5.00
N ASP A 419 -1.69 21.29 6.09
CA ASP A 419 -2.59 20.80 7.13
C ASP A 419 -4.05 21.26 6.92
N GLY A 420 -4.36 21.79 5.74
CA GLY A 420 -5.67 22.31 5.38
C GLY A 420 -5.88 23.79 5.70
N THR A 421 -4.92 24.50 6.31
CA THR A 421 -5.01 25.96 6.52
C THR A 421 -3.95 26.72 5.73
N PRO A 422 -4.18 28.00 5.38
CA PRO A 422 -3.16 28.82 4.73
C PRO A 422 -1.86 28.91 5.54
N GLU A 423 -1.93 28.93 6.87
CA GLU A 423 -0.76 29.02 7.74
C GLU A 423 0.06 27.72 7.82
N GLY A 424 -0.59 26.57 7.72
CA GLY A 424 0.07 25.26 7.68
C GLY A 424 0.36 24.76 6.28
N THR A 425 0.19 25.62 5.26
CA THR A 425 0.58 25.34 3.87
C THR A 425 1.91 25.98 3.57
N HIS A 426 2.94 25.17 3.32
CA HIS A 426 4.27 25.67 2.99
C HIS A 426 5.01 24.72 2.06
N LYS A 427 5.97 25.28 1.32
CA LYS A 427 6.89 24.53 0.50
C LYS A 427 7.88 23.79 1.39
N VAL A 428 8.00 22.49 1.17
CA VAL A 428 8.98 21.62 1.85
C VAL A 428 10.34 21.82 1.19
N GLN A 429 10.42 21.54 -0.11
CA GLN A 429 11.66 21.66 -0.89
C GLN A 429 11.37 21.86 -2.39
N ASP A 430 12.37 22.35 -3.11
CA ASP A 430 12.37 22.34 -4.58
C ASP A 430 12.75 20.93 -5.06
N THR A 431 12.06 20.42 -6.08
CA THR A 431 12.41 19.18 -6.77
C THR A 431 13.29 19.48 -7.97
N SER A 432 14.07 18.49 -8.37
CA SER A 432 15.25 18.73 -9.21
C SER A 432 15.00 18.71 -10.72
N GLY A 433 13.95 18.07 -11.25
CA GLY A 433 13.80 17.93 -12.72
C GLY A 433 12.63 18.58 -13.41
N GLY A 434 11.82 19.38 -12.72
CA GLY A 434 10.66 20.02 -13.34
C GLY A 434 9.59 19.02 -13.79
N ALA A 435 8.46 19.56 -14.24
CA ALA A 435 7.21 18.98 -14.77
C ALA A 435 7.01 17.47 -15.02
N PHE A 436 8.03 16.68 -15.38
CA PHE A 436 7.85 15.36 -15.97
C PHE A 436 8.64 14.28 -15.24
N GLY A 437 8.10 13.74 -14.16
CA GLY A 437 8.59 12.47 -13.61
C GLY A 437 8.49 12.30 -12.10
N ASP A 438 8.32 13.40 -11.36
CA ASP A 438 8.13 13.34 -9.91
C ASP A 438 6.80 12.66 -9.58
N LYS A 439 6.80 11.83 -8.52
CA LYS A 439 5.61 11.10 -8.09
C LYS A 439 5.53 10.91 -6.58
N LEU A 440 4.37 11.12 -5.98
CA LEU A 440 4.06 10.68 -4.62
C LEU A 440 3.59 9.22 -4.63
N LEU A 441 4.11 8.41 -3.70
CA LEU A 441 3.93 6.94 -3.72
C LEU A 441 3.06 6.42 -2.57
N GLY A 442 2.82 7.22 -1.55
CA GLY A 442 1.91 6.93 -0.43
C GLY A 442 2.54 7.11 0.95
N ASP A 443 1.72 6.89 1.98
CA ASP A 443 2.12 6.99 3.39
C ASP A 443 3.00 5.81 3.82
N LEU A 444 4.13 6.12 4.46
CA LEU A 444 5.00 5.17 5.16
C LEU A 444 5.15 5.63 6.61
N ASP A 445 4.39 5.02 7.52
CA ASP A 445 4.40 5.31 8.95
C ASP A 445 4.29 6.81 9.28
N GLY A 446 3.38 7.52 8.60
CA GLY A 446 3.14 8.95 8.81
C GLY A 446 4.06 9.88 8.02
N HIS A 447 4.96 9.34 7.21
CA HIS A 447 5.87 10.06 6.33
C HIS A 447 5.49 9.87 4.87
N MET A 448 5.68 10.91 4.07
CA MET A 448 5.38 10.88 2.65
C MET A 448 6.53 10.22 1.88
N LEU A 449 6.32 9.04 1.29
CA LEU A 449 7.22 8.47 0.31
C LEU A 449 7.00 9.10 -1.07
N GLY A 450 8.05 9.66 -1.66
CA GLY A 450 8.01 10.27 -2.97
C GLY A 450 9.22 9.94 -3.85
N PHE A 451 9.10 10.32 -5.10
CA PHE A 451 10.06 10.13 -6.17
C PHE A 451 10.25 11.46 -6.89
N ASP A 452 11.50 11.85 -7.14
CA ASP A 452 11.92 13.10 -7.79
C ASP A 452 12.84 12.74 -8.95
N ARG A 453 12.40 12.99 -10.18
CA ARG A 453 13.19 12.79 -11.39
C ARG A 453 13.91 14.08 -11.70
N ASP A 454 15.24 14.09 -11.74
CA ASP A 454 16.05 15.19 -12.29
C ASP A 454 16.37 14.95 -13.77
N TYR A 455 15.64 15.62 -14.66
CA TYR A 455 15.89 15.56 -16.09
C TYR A 455 17.22 16.20 -16.52
N ILE A 456 17.71 17.22 -15.79
CA ILE A 456 18.90 18.00 -16.14
C ILE A 456 20.16 17.30 -15.64
N ALA A 457 20.18 16.86 -14.38
CA ALA A 457 21.27 16.08 -13.81
C ALA A 457 21.24 14.60 -14.24
N LYS A 458 20.11 14.15 -14.82
CA LYS A 458 19.85 12.74 -15.17
C LYS A 458 19.94 11.84 -13.94
N THR A 459 19.40 12.28 -12.82
CA THR A 459 19.41 11.54 -11.55
C THR A 459 17.98 11.41 -11.04
N ASP A 460 17.54 10.21 -10.72
CA ASP A 460 16.22 9.99 -10.11
C ASP A 460 16.39 9.76 -8.61
N ARG A 461 15.49 10.24 -7.76
CA ARG A 461 15.62 10.16 -6.30
C ARG A 461 14.36 9.65 -5.63
N PHE A 462 14.49 8.73 -4.68
CA PHE A 462 13.41 8.40 -3.75
C PHE A 462 13.61 9.18 -2.45
N PHE A 463 12.54 9.65 -1.82
CA PHE A 463 12.63 10.39 -0.57
C PHE A 463 11.47 10.06 0.38
N LEU A 464 11.72 10.19 1.68
CA LEU A 464 10.70 10.32 2.71
C LEU A 464 10.65 11.76 3.18
N SER A 465 9.45 12.31 3.38
CA SER A 465 9.28 13.63 3.96
C SER A 465 8.35 13.57 5.16
N ASP A 466 8.80 14.13 6.28
CA ASP A 466 7.95 14.43 7.42
C ASP A 466 7.18 15.77 7.25
N GLY A 467 7.28 16.42 6.08
CA GLY A 467 6.64 17.71 5.79
C GLY A 467 7.33 18.95 6.37
N THR A 468 8.48 18.80 7.03
CA THR A 468 9.32 19.93 7.44
C THR A 468 10.42 20.17 6.40
N THR A 469 10.92 21.41 6.31
CA THR A 469 11.95 21.78 5.31
C THR A 469 13.25 20.98 5.47
N ASP A 470 13.53 20.49 6.68
CA ASP A 470 14.77 19.76 7.00
C ASP A 470 14.53 18.26 7.23
N GLY A 471 13.28 17.81 7.31
CA GLY A 471 12.90 16.41 7.56
C GLY A 471 12.55 15.64 6.29
N THR A 472 13.16 16.04 5.16
CA THR A 472 13.16 15.24 3.94
C THR A 472 14.46 14.45 3.82
N ILE A 473 14.33 13.13 3.80
CA ILE A 473 15.45 12.19 3.71
C ILE A 473 15.40 11.58 2.31
N VAL A 474 16.47 11.73 1.53
CA VAL A 474 16.62 11.01 0.27
C VAL A 474 16.99 9.56 0.60
N LEU A 475 16.11 8.63 0.24
CA LEU A 475 16.29 7.19 0.44
C LEU A 475 17.24 6.57 -0.58
N ALA A 476 17.25 7.09 -1.81
CA ALA A 476 18.11 6.60 -2.88
C ALA A 476 18.28 7.66 -3.98
N GLU A 477 19.46 7.74 -4.59
CA GLU A 477 19.71 8.47 -5.85
C GLU A 477 20.15 7.47 -6.93
N LEU A 478 19.47 7.45 -8.07
CA LEU A 478 19.76 6.59 -9.21
C LEU A 478 20.66 7.35 -10.20
N PRO A 479 21.84 6.81 -10.58
CA PRO A 479 22.76 7.48 -11.48
C PRO A 479 22.24 7.55 -12.93
N PRO A 480 22.77 8.46 -13.78
CA PRO A 480 22.39 8.57 -15.18
C PRO A 480 22.61 7.27 -15.96
N GLY A 481 21.53 6.70 -16.50
CA GLY A 481 21.63 5.64 -17.51
C GLY A 481 22.37 6.09 -18.77
N ILE A 482 22.98 5.14 -19.50
CA ILE A 482 23.57 5.40 -20.82
C ILE A 482 22.45 5.41 -21.87
N GLY A 483 21.90 6.59 -22.15
CA GLY A 483 20.89 6.73 -23.21
C GLY A 483 20.04 8.00 -23.07
N ASN A 484 19.02 8.09 -23.93
CA ASN A 484 17.87 8.98 -23.76
C ASN A 484 16.78 8.13 -23.09
N ASP A 485 16.98 7.80 -21.82
CA ASP A 485 16.22 6.75 -21.15
C ASP A 485 14.98 7.34 -20.46
N TYR A 486 13.81 7.11 -21.07
CA TYR A 486 12.57 6.88 -20.33
C TYR A 486 12.76 5.53 -19.63
N TRP A 487 12.70 5.52 -18.30
CA TRP A 487 12.84 4.35 -17.41
C TRP A 487 12.66 3.00 -18.11
N ASP A 488 13.75 2.26 -18.30
CA ASP A 488 13.70 0.81 -18.41
C ASP A 488 13.53 0.26 -16.99
N HIS A 489 12.68 -0.76 -16.82
CA HIS A 489 12.40 -1.38 -15.52
C HIS A 489 13.56 -2.30 -15.05
N THR A 490 14.82 -1.94 -15.36
CA THR A 490 16.00 -2.82 -15.16
C THR A 490 17.11 -2.24 -14.30
N ALA A 491 16.90 -1.08 -13.67
CA ALA A 491 17.69 -0.74 -12.49
C ALA A 491 17.33 -1.71 -11.36
N LYS A 492 18.14 -2.77 -11.22
CA LYS A 492 18.18 -3.63 -10.04
C LYS A 492 18.20 -2.72 -8.82
N LEU A 493 17.30 -2.94 -7.87
CA LEU A 493 17.50 -2.54 -6.47
C LEU A 493 18.64 -3.40 -5.90
N LEU A 494 19.83 -3.25 -6.48
CA LEU A 494 21.10 -3.78 -6.02
C LEU A 494 21.69 -2.65 -5.20
N GLY A 495 21.66 -2.78 -3.88
CA GLY A 495 22.32 -1.87 -2.96
C GLY A 495 21.68 -0.48 -2.93
N VAL A 496 21.13 -0.11 -1.78
CA VAL A 496 21.03 1.31 -1.44
C VAL A 496 22.48 1.80 -1.33
N ILE A 497 23.03 2.32 -2.42
CA ILE A 497 24.36 2.93 -2.44
C ILE A 497 24.19 4.29 -1.76
N ALA A 498 24.40 4.31 -0.45
CA ALA A 498 24.74 5.53 0.24
C ALA A 498 26.10 6.04 -0.27
N ALA A 499 26.33 7.34 -0.02
CA ALA A 499 27.42 8.09 -0.62
C ALA A 499 28.76 7.30 -0.52
N PRO A 500 29.64 7.34 -1.54
CA PRO A 500 30.83 6.48 -1.60
C PRO A 500 31.85 6.69 -0.46
N ASP A 501 31.62 7.63 0.46
CA ASP A 501 32.28 7.78 1.76
C ASP A 501 31.35 8.65 2.67
N GLY A 502 30.71 8.07 3.68
CA GLY A 502 29.72 8.74 4.54
C GLY A 502 30.10 8.79 6.04
N ILE A 503 29.61 9.82 6.76
CA ILE A 503 29.53 9.79 8.25
C ILE A 503 28.07 9.79 8.64
N HIS A 504 27.58 8.65 9.14
CA HIS A 504 26.18 8.41 9.47
C HIS A 504 26.04 8.40 10.99
N ARG A 505 25.03 9.09 11.50
CA ARG A 505 24.74 9.18 12.93
C ARG A 505 23.24 8.99 13.16
N GLY A 506 22.91 8.01 14.00
CA GLY A 506 21.58 7.82 14.55
C GLY A 506 21.25 8.83 15.65
N SER A 507 20.30 8.46 16.47
CA SER A 507 19.64 9.20 17.52
C SER A 507 19.76 8.45 18.85
N GLU A 508 19.05 8.89 19.89
CA GLU A 508 19.02 8.16 21.17
C GLU A 508 17.88 7.10 21.22
N GLY A 509 17.28 6.76 20.08
CA GLY A 509 16.26 5.72 19.95
C GLY A 509 16.61 4.74 18.83
N ASN A 510 15.83 3.68 18.69
CA ASN A 510 16.13 2.57 17.77
C ASN A 510 16.15 3.01 16.30
N ASP A 511 17.31 2.93 15.67
CA ASP A 511 17.55 3.39 14.31
C ASP A 511 17.87 2.24 13.34
N THR A 512 17.73 2.51 12.04
CA THR A 512 18.26 1.66 10.96
C THR A 512 19.18 2.49 10.09
N LEU A 513 20.47 2.13 10.06
CA LEU A 513 21.53 2.89 9.40
C LEU A 513 22.18 2.06 8.29
N LEU A 514 22.33 2.66 7.10
CA LEU A 514 22.88 2.01 5.90
C LEU A 514 24.11 2.78 5.40
N GLY A 515 25.24 2.11 5.14
CA GLY A 515 26.50 2.72 4.66
C GLY A 515 26.62 2.79 3.13
N GLY A 516 26.26 1.73 2.42
CA GLY A 516 26.40 1.64 0.96
C GLY A 516 27.72 1.00 0.53
N ASP A 517 28.19 1.28 -0.68
CA ASP A 517 29.41 0.65 -1.23
C ASP A 517 30.70 1.43 -0.89
N GLY A 518 30.60 2.41 0.01
CA GLY A 518 31.65 3.38 0.35
C GLY A 518 32.38 3.04 1.65
N ALA A 519 33.50 3.72 1.94
CA ALA A 519 34.16 3.53 3.24
C ALA A 519 33.52 4.45 4.29
N ASP A 520 32.63 3.90 5.11
CA ASP A 520 31.71 4.62 5.96
C ASP A 520 32.13 4.69 7.43
N ARG A 521 31.53 5.66 8.13
CA ARG A 521 31.59 5.80 9.58
C ARG A 521 30.19 5.91 10.15
N ILE A 522 29.69 4.84 10.74
CA ILE A 522 28.32 4.76 11.25
C ILE A 522 28.32 4.72 12.78
N HIS A 523 27.47 5.54 13.40
CA HIS A 523 27.27 5.58 14.85
C HIS A 523 25.77 5.52 15.18
N GLY A 524 25.29 4.47 15.84
CA GLY A 524 23.91 4.31 16.30
C GLY A 524 23.54 5.27 17.43
N LEU A 525 24.43 5.40 18.41
CA LEU A 525 24.30 6.18 19.65
C LEU A 525 23.54 5.45 20.76
N GLY A 526 22.22 5.55 20.83
CA GLY A 526 21.44 4.89 21.89
C GLY A 526 20.13 4.34 21.33
N GLY A 527 19.61 3.26 21.93
CA GLY A 527 18.52 2.48 21.35
C GLY A 527 19.02 1.14 20.82
N ASP A 528 18.09 0.27 20.44
CA ASP A 528 18.42 -1.01 19.81
C ASP A 528 18.51 -0.81 18.28
N ASP A 529 19.72 -0.67 17.75
CA ASP A 529 19.98 -0.21 16.39
C ASP A 529 20.23 -1.36 15.40
N ARG A 530 19.97 -1.09 14.11
CA ARG A 530 20.31 -1.99 13.00
C ARG A 530 21.24 -1.28 12.01
N ILE A 531 22.50 -1.68 11.95
CA ILE A 531 23.53 -1.12 11.09
C ILE A 531 23.89 -2.11 9.99
N LEU A 532 23.80 -1.69 8.72
CA LEU A 532 24.28 -2.43 7.55
C LEU A 532 25.30 -1.57 6.81
N ALA A 533 26.56 -1.99 6.79
CA ALA A 533 27.65 -1.20 6.26
C ALA A 533 27.66 -1.23 4.73
N GLY A 534 27.86 -2.40 4.13
CA GLY A 534 27.78 -2.62 2.69
C GLY A 534 29.12 -3.08 2.14
N ALA A 535 29.72 -2.36 1.20
CA ALA A 535 31.02 -2.73 0.66
C ALA A 535 32.09 -1.70 1.03
N ALA A 536 33.36 -2.11 1.02
CA ALA A 536 34.55 -1.32 1.41
C ALA A 536 34.83 -1.31 2.92
N ASP A 537 35.93 -0.67 3.33
CA ASP A 537 36.46 -0.76 4.70
C ASP A 537 35.75 0.23 5.66
N ASP A 538 34.83 -0.30 6.46
CA ASP A 538 33.91 0.47 7.28
C ASP A 538 34.33 0.64 8.76
N ARG A 539 33.71 1.61 9.43
CA ARG A 539 33.79 1.79 10.89
C ARG A 539 32.41 1.94 11.49
N LEU A 540 32.00 0.95 12.27
CA LEU A 540 30.64 0.79 12.76
C LEU A 540 30.63 0.80 14.29
N ASN A 541 29.72 1.57 14.85
CA ASN A 541 29.53 1.71 16.29
C ASN A 541 28.03 1.64 16.59
N GLY A 542 27.59 0.59 17.29
CA GLY A 542 26.20 0.44 17.75
C GLY A 542 25.86 1.51 18.78
N GLY A 543 26.44 1.41 19.96
CA GLY A 543 26.32 2.42 21.00
C GLY A 543 25.72 1.83 22.27
N ALA A 544 24.57 2.33 22.70
CA ALA A 544 23.91 1.87 23.92
C ALA A 544 22.57 1.21 23.61
N GLY A 545 22.48 -0.10 23.73
CA GLY A 545 21.27 -0.87 23.46
C GLY A 545 21.63 -2.25 22.94
N ALA A 546 20.64 -3.02 22.50
CA ALA A 546 20.89 -4.31 21.87
C ALA A 546 20.96 -4.15 20.34
N ASP A 547 22.17 -4.04 19.82
CA ASP A 547 22.41 -3.65 18.43
C ASP A 547 22.63 -4.86 17.50
N PHE A 548 22.26 -4.70 16.23
CA PHE A 548 22.63 -5.61 15.15
C PHE A 548 23.53 -4.88 14.16
N ILE A 549 24.76 -5.36 13.97
CA ILE A 549 25.77 -4.74 13.10
C ILE A 549 26.24 -5.76 12.06
N ASP A 550 26.12 -5.42 10.78
CA ASP A 550 26.59 -6.21 9.63
C ASP A 550 27.59 -5.39 8.81
N GLY A 551 28.85 -5.84 8.76
CA GLY A 551 29.94 -5.22 7.99
C GLY A 551 29.89 -5.55 6.50
N ALA A 552 29.33 -6.71 6.13
CA ALA A 552 29.19 -7.17 4.76
C ALA A 552 30.54 -7.40 4.02
N GLU A 553 30.97 -6.60 3.03
CA GLU A 553 32.23 -6.85 2.28
C GLU A 553 33.28 -5.77 2.59
N GLY A 554 34.41 -6.09 3.21
CA GLY A 554 35.39 -5.06 3.55
C GLY A 554 36.36 -5.49 4.63
N ALA A 555 37.39 -4.69 4.89
CA ALA A 555 38.18 -4.83 6.12
C ALA A 555 37.65 -3.87 7.18
N ASP A 556 36.66 -4.33 7.93
CA ASP A 556 35.77 -3.51 8.74
C ASP A 556 36.19 -3.44 10.21
N ARG A 557 35.67 -2.42 10.89
CA ARG A 557 35.81 -2.27 12.34
C ARG A 557 34.45 -2.17 12.99
N LEU A 558 34.04 -3.20 13.71
CA LEU A 558 32.74 -3.31 14.36
C LEU A 558 32.89 -3.15 15.88
N TYR A 559 32.11 -2.23 16.45
CA TYR A 559 32.04 -1.98 17.89
C TYR A 559 30.59 -2.00 18.36
N GLY A 560 30.19 -2.99 19.16
CA GLY A 560 28.85 -3.06 19.76
C GLY A 560 28.65 -1.98 20.84
N MET A 561 29.68 -1.80 21.67
CA MET A 561 29.78 -0.86 22.78
C MET A 561 29.09 -1.35 24.05
N SER A 562 27.81 -1.06 24.29
CA SER A 562 27.14 -1.47 25.53
C SER A 562 25.75 -2.01 25.28
N GLY A 563 25.47 -3.18 25.82
CA GLY A 563 24.19 -3.84 25.72
C GLY A 563 24.36 -5.28 25.27
N ARG A 564 23.45 -5.80 24.46
CA ARG A 564 23.53 -7.20 24.02
C ARG A 564 23.50 -7.22 22.51
N ASP A 565 24.68 -7.32 21.93
CA ASP A 565 24.87 -7.00 20.53
C ASP A 565 25.06 -8.27 19.70
N VAL A 566 24.74 -8.14 18.41
CA VAL A 566 24.95 -9.16 17.39
C VAL A 566 25.80 -8.55 16.28
N LEU A 567 27.05 -9.03 16.17
CA LEU A 567 28.03 -8.50 15.23
C LEU A 567 28.35 -9.55 14.17
N VAL A 568 28.18 -9.18 12.90
CA VAL A 568 28.51 -9.97 11.71
C VAL A 568 29.59 -9.19 10.95
N PRO A 569 30.87 -9.59 11.01
CA PRO A 569 31.96 -8.91 10.33
C PRO A 569 31.79 -8.98 8.80
N GLY A 570 31.56 -10.17 8.26
CA GLY A 570 31.38 -10.34 6.81
C GLY A 570 32.68 -10.75 6.13
N ALA A 571 32.77 -10.57 4.81
CA ALA A 571 33.94 -10.99 4.05
C ALA A 571 35.07 -9.96 4.15
N GLY A 572 36.27 -10.40 4.53
CA GLY A 572 37.45 -9.56 4.56
C GLY A 572 38.31 -9.77 5.80
N ARG A 573 38.92 -8.69 6.33
CA ARG A 573 39.84 -8.80 7.47
C ARG A 573 39.41 -7.85 8.55
N ASP A 574 38.65 -8.39 9.48
CA ASP A 574 37.80 -7.60 10.33
C ASP A 574 38.35 -7.49 11.75
N ILE A 575 37.96 -6.40 12.40
CA ILE A 575 38.21 -6.14 13.81
C ILE A 575 36.86 -6.01 14.50
N VAL A 576 36.59 -6.91 15.44
CA VAL A 576 35.29 -7.02 16.10
C VAL A 576 35.45 -6.94 17.61
N ASP A 577 34.70 -6.04 18.24
CA ASP A 577 34.66 -5.85 19.68
C ASP A 577 33.20 -5.65 20.11
N GLY A 578 32.62 -6.64 20.79
CA GLY A 578 31.24 -6.56 21.29
C GLY A 578 31.08 -5.44 22.32
N GLY A 579 32.07 -5.29 23.19
CA GLY A 579 32.07 -4.28 24.24
C GLY A 579 31.62 -4.85 25.57
N VAL A 580 30.61 -4.23 26.18
CA VAL A 580 30.05 -4.58 27.50
C VAL A 580 28.65 -5.17 27.35
N GLY A 581 28.50 -6.42 27.78
CA GLY A 581 27.26 -7.17 27.90
C GLY A 581 27.32 -8.48 27.12
N ASP A 582 26.25 -9.27 27.13
CA ASP A 582 26.33 -10.66 26.66
C ASP A 582 26.17 -10.77 25.13
N ASP A 583 27.27 -10.67 24.40
CA ASP A 583 27.25 -10.46 22.94
C ASP A 583 27.32 -11.76 22.11
N VAL A 584 26.92 -11.66 20.84
CA VAL A 584 27.06 -12.73 19.85
C VAL A 584 27.87 -12.21 18.66
N LEU A 585 29.07 -12.76 18.49
CA LEU A 585 29.97 -12.44 17.39
C LEU A 585 29.95 -13.61 16.40
N LEU A 586 29.48 -13.35 15.19
CA LEU A 586 29.32 -14.33 14.13
C LEU A 586 30.44 -14.18 13.12
N ALA A 587 31.57 -14.83 13.35
CA ALA A 587 32.63 -14.90 12.36
C ALA A 587 32.19 -15.65 11.09
N GLU A 588 33.11 -15.78 10.15
CA GLU A 588 32.93 -16.45 8.88
C GLU A 588 34.10 -17.41 8.59
N ARG A 589 34.00 -18.10 7.45
CA ARG A 589 35.04 -19.01 6.95
C ARG A 589 35.31 -18.71 5.48
N ASP A 590 35.60 -17.45 5.20
CA ASP A 590 35.87 -16.95 3.87
C ASP A 590 37.34 -17.17 3.42
N GLY A 591 38.21 -17.51 4.38
CA GLY A 591 39.63 -17.80 4.16
C GLY A 591 40.55 -16.60 4.38
N GLU A 592 40.03 -15.49 4.90
CA GLU A 592 40.80 -14.38 5.44
C GLU A 592 40.96 -14.52 6.96
N SER A 593 41.47 -13.49 7.65
CA SER A 593 41.86 -13.59 9.06
C SER A 593 41.31 -12.44 9.88
N ASP A 594 40.52 -12.78 10.90
CA ASP A 594 39.80 -11.80 11.71
C ASP A 594 40.31 -11.73 13.14
N GLN A 595 40.01 -10.59 13.78
CA GLN A 595 40.44 -10.30 15.15
C GLN A 595 39.24 -10.01 16.04
N PHE A 596 39.01 -10.90 17.01
CA PHE A 596 37.92 -10.79 17.98
C PHE A 596 38.47 -10.37 19.33
N PHE A 597 38.01 -9.23 19.84
CA PHE A 597 38.50 -8.65 21.09
C PHE A 597 37.55 -8.93 22.26
N PHE A 598 38.14 -9.29 23.40
CA PHE A 598 37.42 -9.49 24.66
C PHE A 598 38.26 -8.95 25.82
N ALA A 599 37.60 -8.48 26.88
CA ALA A 599 38.25 -7.96 28.08
C ALA A 599 37.50 -8.38 29.35
N PRO A 600 38.12 -8.27 30.54
CA PRO A 600 37.36 -8.30 31.79
C PRO A 600 36.30 -7.19 31.79
N GLY A 601 35.08 -7.53 32.19
CA GLY A 601 33.89 -6.68 32.12
C GLY A 601 33.14 -6.71 30.79
N SER A 602 33.55 -7.57 29.84
CA SER A 602 32.84 -7.72 28.57
C SER A 602 31.53 -8.47 28.67
N GLY A 603 31.31 -9.33 29.67
CA GLY A 603 30.10 -10.14 29.78
C GLY A 603 30.31 -11.61 29.38
N ALA A 604 29.20 -12.32 29.16
CA ALA A 604 29.20 -13.72 28.73
C ALA A 604 28.91 -13.82 27.22
N ASP A 605 29.98 -13.84 26.44
CA ASP A 605 29.94 -13.74 24.99
C ASP A 605 29.89 -15.10 24.29
N VAL A 606 29.36 -15.10 23.07
CA VAL A 606 29.36 -16.25 22.17
C VAL A 606 30.09 -15.89 20.88
N LEU A 607 31.09 -16.69 20.52
CA LEU A 607 31.81 -16.60 19.26
C LEU A 607 31.52 -17.85 18.43
N THR A 608 30.95 -17.67 17.25
CA THR A 608 30.59 -18.79 16.36
C THR A 608 31.32 -18.69 15.03
N ALA A 609 31.39 -19.82 14.33
CA ALA A 609 31.94 -19.96 12.97
C ALA A 609 33.43 -19.65 12.77
N LEU A 610 34.16 -19.21 13.80
CA LEU A 610 35.61 -19.01 13.83
C LEU A 610 36.39 -20.06 13.00
N ASP A 611 37.33 -19.59 12.16
CA ASP A 611 38.41 -20.41 11.59
C ASP A 611 39.64 -20.37 12.51
N PRO A 612 39.88 -21.42 13.32
CA PRO A 612 41.01 -21.44 14.26
C PRO A 612 42.40 -21.46 13.58
N LEU A 613 42.46 -21.68 12.26
CA LEU A 613 43.73 -21.63 11.51
C LEU A 613 44.11 -20.23 11.07
N LEU A 614 43.17 -19.28 11.02
CA LEU A 614 43.39 -17.94 10.49
C LEU A 614 43.10 -16.88 11.56
N ASP A 615 42.00 -17.03 12.28
CA ASP A 615 41.49 -16.02 13.21
C ASP A 615 42.24 -16.00 14.54
N VAL A 616 42.13 -14.84 15.21
CA VAL A 616 42.79 -14.60 16.49
C VAL A 616 41.82 -14.04 17.50
N ILE A 617 41.76 -14.69 18.67
CA ILE A 617 41.09 -14.15 19.85
C ILE A 617 42.08 -13.29 20.62
N ILE A 618 41.74 -12.02 20.84
CA ILE A 618 42.58 -11.04 21.52
C ILE A 618 41.98 -10.71 22.87
N LEU A 619 42.71 -11.01 23.94
CA LEU A 619 42.27 -10.80 25.31
C LEU A 619 42.96 -9.57 25.91
N LYS A 620 42.27 -8.43 25.94
CA LYS A 620 42.74 -7.15 26.48
C LYS A 620 42.78 -7.20 28.03
N GLY A 621 43.78 -6.58 28.66
CA GLY A 621 43.87 -6.50 30.14
C GLY A 621 44.48 -7.71 30.85
N PHE A 622 44.86 -8.76 30.12
CA PHE A 622 45.49 -9.99 30.64
C PHE A 622 46.99 -10.08 30.29
N GLU A 623 47.63 -8.92 30.10
CA GLU A 623 48.95 -8.65 29.51
C GLU A 623 50.17 -9.34 30.17
N ARG A 624 49.98 -10.09 31.26
CA ARG A 624 51.08 -10.77 31.97
C ARG A 624 51.02 -12.29 32.03
N ASP A 625 49.92 -12.96 31.68
CA ASP A 625 49.78 -14.41 31.90
C ASP A 625 49.18 -15.25 30.75
N ILE A 626 48.71 -14.63 29.65
CA ILE A 626 48.15 -15.39 28.51
C ILE A 626 49.25 -16.11 27.72
N GLY A 627 49.01 -17.40 27.45
CA GLY A 627 49.86 -18.25 26.62
C GLY A 627 50.77 -19.20 27.41
N ALA A 628 50.88 -19.03 28.73
CA ALA A 628 51.47 -20.06 29.58
C ALA A 628 50.56 -21.30 29.62
N ALA A 629 51.14 -22.49 29.60
CA ALA A 629 50.38 -23.75 29.71
C ALA A 629 49.52 -23.80 30.99
N ALA A 630 49.96 -23.12 32.06
CA ALA A 630 49.21 -23.01 33.30
C ALA A 630 47.91 -22.21 33.13
N TRP A 631 47.97 -21.06 32.45
CA TRP A 631 46.79 -20.22 32.22
C TRP A 631 45.77 -20.95 31.34
N ARG A 632 46.21 -21.55 30.22
CA ARG A 632 45.30 -22.33 29.36
C ARG A 632 44.62 -23.47 30.12
N ALA A 633 45.34 -24.16 31.02
CA ALA A 633 44.78 -25.27 31.79
C ALA A 633 43.75 -24.83 32.84
N GLU A 634 43.78 -23.56 33.26
CA GLU A 634 42.87 -23.00 34.25
C GLU A 634 41.64 -22.35 33.61
N HIS A 635 41.83 -21.65 32.49
CA HIS A 635 40.80 -20.80 31.89
C HIS A 635 40.11 -21.39 30.66
N VAL A 636 40.72 -22.36 29.96
CA VAL A 636 40.18 -22.92 28.71
C VAL A 636 39.61 -24.31 28.96
N ILE A 637 38.28 -24.41 28.92
CA ILE A 637 37.52 -25.63 29.25
C ILE A 637 36.86 -26.18 27.99
N GLU A 638 37.19 -27.41 27.64
CA GLU A 638 36.59 -28.09 26.49
C GLU A 638 35.22 -28.69 26.83
N LEU A 639 34.21 -28.36 26.03
CA LEU A 639 32.81 -28.75 26.19
C LEU A 639 32.31 -29.46 24.94
N GLY A 640 32.89 -30.62 24.62
CA GLY A 640 32.34 -31.56 23.63
C GLY A 640 31.93 -30.95 22.29
N GLY A 641 32.88 -30.29 21.60
CA GLY A 641 32.64 -29.57 20.33
C GLY A 641 32.53 -28.05 20.48
N SER A 642 32.66 -27.53 21.69
CA SER A 642 32.78 -26.09 21.97
C SER A 642 33.85 -25.86 23.04
N VAL A 643 34.29 -24.62 23.20
CA VAL A 643 35.30 -24.23 24.18
C VAL A 643 34.76 -23.06 25.00
N HIS A 644 34.77 -23.21 26.31
CA HIS A 644 34.48 -22.13 27.24
C HIS A 644 35.79 -21.53 27.75
N VAL A 645 35.95 -20.21 27.60
CA VAL A 645 37.10 -19.45 28.09
C VAL A 645 36.61 -18.57 29.23
N ASP A 646 37.05 -18.85 30.46
CA ASP A 646 36.71 -18.07 31.65
C ASP A 646 37.64 -16.86 31.75
N LEU A 647 37.06 -15.66 31.77
CA LEU A 647 37.78 -14.39 31.90
C LEU A 647 37.76 -13.87 33.36
N GLY A 648 37.12 -14.57 34.28
CA GLY A 648 36.99 -14.17 35.68
C GLY A 648 35.82 -13.22 35.93
N ASP A 649 35.45 -13.06 37.20
CA ASP A 649 34.36 -12.18 37.68
C ASP A 649 32.98 -12.37 37.00
N GLY A 650 32.77 -13.50 36.32
CA GLY A 650 31.54 -13.86 35.62
C GLY A 650 31.59 -13.66 34.11
N ASP A 651 32.67 -13.09 33.58
CA ASP A 651 32.90 -12.88 32.16
C ASP A 651 33.43 -14.15 31.50
N SER A 652 32.98 -14.44 30.28
CA SER A 652 33.41 -15.65 29.56
C SER A 652 33.18 -15.56 28.07
N ILE A 653 33.88 -16.40 27.31
CA ILE A 653 33.65 -16.60 25.88
C ILE A 653 33.25 -18.06 25.66
N LEU A 654 32.10 -18.30 25.03
CA LEU A 654 31.74 -19.61 24.50
C LEU A 654 32.05 -19.65 23.00
N VAL A 655 33.13 -20.33 22.63
CA VAL A 655 33.52 -20.56 21.24
C VAL A 655 32.88 -21.85 20.72
N LEU A 656 31.98 -21.73 19.76
CA LEU A 656 31.28 -22.87 19.15
C LEU A 656 32.11 -23.53 18.06
N ASP A 657 31.87 -24.82 17.83
CA ASP A 657 32.49 -25.64 16.77
C ASP A 657 34.03 -25.59 16.70
N ALA A 658 34.67 -25.43 17.85
CA ALA A 658 36.13 -25.33 17.98
C ALA A 658 36.69 -26.33 19.01
N MET A 659 37.98 -26.62 18.88
CA MET A 659 38.75 -27.43 19.83
C MET A 659 39.74 -26.52 20.56
N ALA A 660 39.92 -26.72 21.87
CA ALA A 660 40.75 -25.85 22.71
C ALA A 660 42.22 -25.75 22.26
N GLN A 661 42.74 -26.81 21.63
CA GLN A 661 44.11 -26.85 21.12
C GLN A 661 44.32 -26.00 19.86
N ASP A 662 43.26 -25.75 19.10
CA ASP A 662 43.32 -25.05 17.82
C ASP A 662 43.14 -23.54 17.99
N LEU A 663 42.52 -23.10 19.10
CA LEU A 663 42.36 -21.68 19.41
C LEU A 663 43.68 -20.94 19.56
N ARG A 664 43.76 -19.77 18.93
CA ARG A 664 44.89 -18.84 19.01
C ARG A 664 44.50 -17.64 19.85
N PHE A 665 45.26 -17.43 20.93
CA PHE A 665 45.11 -16.28 21.80
C PHE A 665 46.30 -15.34 21.61
N ALA A 666 46.02 -14.04 21.52
CA ALA A 666 47.02 -12.98 21.53
C ALA A 666 46.69 -11.95 22.62
N VAL A 667 47.71 -11.21 23.05
CA VAL A 667 47.62 -10.22 24.15
C VAL A 667 47.97 -8.81 23.70
N THR A 668 48.52 -8.70 22.51
CA THR A 668 48.81 -7.44 21.82
C THR A 668 48.26 -7.56 20.41
N ASP A 669 47.58 -6.51 19.97
CA ASP A 669 47.17 -6.32 18.59
C ASP A 669 48.36 -6.62 17.64
N PRO A 670 48.26 -7.64 16.77
CA PRO A 670 49.33 -7.95 15.81
C PRO A 670 49.59 -6.82 14.79
N SER A 671 48.69 -5.83 14.70
CA SER A 671 48.72 -4.69 13.78
C SER A 671 49.24 -3.38 14.38
N LEU A 672 49.70 -3.39 15.65
CA LEU A 672 50.42 -2.28 16.30
C LEU A 672 51.94 -2.33 16.11
#